data_AF-A0A420DNS5-F1
#
_entry.id   AF-A0A420DNS5-F1
#
_cell.length_a   1.000
_cell.length_b   1.000
_cell.length_c   1.000
_cell.angle_alpha   90.00
_cell.angle_beta   90.00
_cell.angle_gamma   90.00
#
_symmetry.space_group_name_H-M   'P 1'
#
loop_
_entity.id
_entity.type
_entity.pdbx_description
1 polymer ?
#
loop_
_entity_poly.entity_id
_entity_poly.type
_entity_poly.pdbx_seq_one_letter_code
_entity_poly.pdbx_strand_id
1 'polypeptide(L)'
;MSDLASTLFSVVMVGHSLFGTAGPDMLDAALRETSAQVEVREQIINGAPLKYNWEKSSEAQGIDARRVLPQGKTTDLIITEAIPLANHLQWSETEIYAQAFAGLALSGKSDARVFVQETWHSLKSGTGEVVEFDENADTPWRLRLQENLADWESIVALLRKGQAGADSRVQLIPAGQALGRLDDAIEADEVPGLQSISDVFDDDIHLNARGHYFVSMVQYAILTGASPIGLPHTVKDRFGQTFDGPDAEMADAMQRVALEAVKAYTRAEIADASPRVTPAAAPVAPRAPPSPPASEAKEPLTPKPAQPEPTQEQTQATPAPQPQSTSREAPAGAIAVGLAPVTDWAAQQPFLDVMKTARPWLGHLKNQFGGIENEALVAGGHIDADGWVRSMPREAVSVGTLILTDLPAAAAPSLQGRYVLRYDGAGVIEPAGRATNIRYARGEVQFDYTPGPGSVELRIQRTNLANPIRDITVVREDRLALFDSGALFNPDWTDRLAAFDTLRFMDWMETNNSTQALWEDRPLVTDASWAHKGVPLEVMLALINSLGKNAWFNMPHLADDTFVRNFAKLVQGGIDPARTAYVEYSNEVWNFQFAQTRWADEQAQARWGQADVGTQFYAMRAADVARIWSQAFAAGQAKLVNVISTQTGWLGLEANILNAPLVVAEGLPKPVEAFDAYAVTGYFGGILGLEARGEQMESWLDESVKRATQAAQAEGLTGAGLQERIEATQYDYATMLAAQELENGSVSGQNADTISDLAGRVFPYHAQVAAAAGLELIMYEGGTHIVGIGAQVDDPRLAAFFEHFNYTPQMGALYTALLEGWAASGGRLFNAYADVYVPTKWGSWGALRHLDDVNPRWDALVAGQ
;
A
#
# COMPACT_ATOMS: atom_id res chain seq x y z
N MET A 1 38.55 18.82 30.07
CA MET A 1 39.35 17.64 29.64
C MET A 1 39.05 16.40 30.46
N SER A 2 38.88 16.45 31.79
CA SER A 2 38.74 15.22 32.62
C SER A 2 37.38 14.51 32.61
N ASP A 3 36.30 15.11 32.09
CA ASP A 3 34.98 14.45 32.00
C ASP A 3 34.87 13.53 30.76
N LEU A 4 35.11 14.08 29.56
CA LEU A 4 34.91 13.38 28.26
C LEU A 4 35.68 12.06 28.16
N ALA A 5 36.88 11.97 28.74
CA ALA A 5 37.69 10.75 28.75
C ALA A 5 37.01 9.54 29.45
N SER A 6 35.93 9.79 30.20
CA SER A 6 35.09 8.79 30.86
C SER A 6 33.65 8.73 30.31
N THR A 7 33.31 9.54 29.31
CA THR A 7 31.99 9.54 28.67
C THR A 7 31.89 8.38 27.69
N LEU A 8 30.97 7.45 27.94
CA LEU A 8 30.58 6.44 26.95
C LEU A 8 29.84 7.11 25.78
N PHE A 9 30.22 6.76 24.56
CA PHE A 9 29.42 6.99 23.36
C PHE A 9 29.02 5.64 22.75
N SER A 10 27.75 5.29 22.81
CA SER A 10 27.16 4.22 22.00
C SER A 10 26.12 4.88 21.09
N VAL A 11 26.54 5.20 19.87
CA VAL A 11 25.77 5.97 18.89
C VAL A 11 25.04 5.00 17.97
N VAL A 12 23.76 5.24 17.73
CA VAL A 12 22.98 4.56 16.68
C VAL A 12 22.55 5.60 15.65
N MET A 13 22.89 5.37 14.38
CA MET A 13 22.50 6.21 13.24
C MET A 13 21.42 5.47 12.43
N VAL A 14 20.24 6.06 12.20
CA VAL A 14 19.16 5.45 11.40
C VAL A 14 18.78 6.34 10.22
N GLY A 15 18.81 5.80 9.00
CA GLY A 15 18.49 6.57 7.80
C GLY A 15 18.84 5.87 6.49
N HIS A 16 19.41 6.62 5.56
CA HIS A 16 19.61 6.20 4.18
C HIS A 16 21.03 6.53 3.66
N SER A 17 21.24 6.37 2.37
CA SER A 17 22.56 6.41 1.71
C SER A 17 23.36 7.70 1.92
N LEU A 18 22.76 8.81 2.36
CA LEU A 18 23.48 10.04 2.69
C LEU A 18 24.27 9.99 4.00
N PHE A 19 24.02 9.02 4.88
CA PHE A 19 24.98 8.69 5.95
C PHE A 19 26.21 7.96 5.42
N GLY A 20 26.07 7.21 4.31
CA GLY A 20 27.11 6.37 3.73
C GLY A 20 27.61 5.27 4.67
N THR A 21 28.49 4.41 4.16
CA THR A 21 29.25 3.48 5.00
C THR A 21 30.47 4.14 5.66
N ALA A 22 30.95 5.26 5.11
CA ALA A 22 32.09 6.00 5.63
C ALA A 22 31.75 6.92 6.82
N GLY A 23 30.57 7.55 6.83
CA GLY A 23 30.14 8.48 7.88
C GLY A 23 30.20 7.90 9.31
N PRO A 24 29.61 6.71 9.57
CA PRO A 24 29.66 6.06 10.87
C PRO A 24 31.09 5.80 11.37
N ASP A 25 31.97 5.29 10.50
CA ASP A 25 33.38 4.99 10.84
C ASP A 25 34.20 6.26 11.09
N MET A 26 33.89 7.36 10.38
CA MET A 26 34.55 8.65 10.60
C MET A 26 34.11 9.31 11.91
N LEU A 27 32.83 9.22 12.27
CA LEU A 27 32.33 9.68 13.57
C LEU A 27 32.92 8.84 14.72
N ASP A 28 33.02 7.53 14.55
CA ASP A 28 33.64 6.62 15.52
C ASP A 28 35.11 6.99 15.78
N ALA A 29 35.89 7.22 14.72
CA ALA A 29 37.26 7.69 14.83
C ALA A 29 37.39 9.05 15.51
N ALA A 30 36.54 10.03 15.15
CA ALA A 30 36.55 11.37 15.76
C ALA A 30 36.24 11.34 17.26
N LEU A 31 35.27 10.52 17.69
CA LEU A 31 34.90 10.37 19.10
C LEU A 31 36.01 9.67 19.91
N ARG A 32 36.73 8.70 19.33
CA ARG A 32 37.80 7.93 20.03
C ARG A 32 38.97 8.78 20.52
N GLU A 33 39.23 9.92 19.90
CA GLU A 33 40.25 10.88 20.37
C GLU A 33 39.85 11.60 21.67
N THR A 34 38.57 11.56 22.05
CA THR A 34 38.07 12.15 23.31
C THR A 34 37.56 11.13 24.33
N SER A 35 37.23 9.91 23.93
CA SER A 35 36.78 8.83 24.83
C SER A 35 37.37 7.48 24.46
N ALA A 36 37.78 6.73 25.48
CA ALA A 36 38.20 5.33 25.34
C ALA A 36 37.03 4.35 25.15
N GLN A 37 35.77 4.80 25.24
CA GLN A 37 34.57 3.97 25.13
C GLN A 37 33.63 4.53 24.06
N VAL A 38 33.85 4.10 22.81
CA VAL A 38 33.09 4.50 21.64
C VAL A 38 32.64 3.27 20.85
N GLU A 39 31.39 3.28 20.42
CA GLU A 39 30.76 2.34 19.48
C GLU A 39 29.75 3.14 18.64
N VAL A 40 30.06 3.45 17.38
CA VAL A 40 29.05 3.91 16.41
C VAL A 40 28.52 2.71 15.63
N ARG A 41 27.20 2.66 15.42
CA ARG A 41 26.52 1.66 14.58
C ARG A 41 25.43 2.31 13.74
N GLU A 42 25.27 1.81 12.53
CA GLU A 42 24.31 2.30 11.55
C GLU A 42 23.17 1.31 11.27
N GLN A 43 21.99 1.86 10.96
CA GLN A 43 20.93 1.21 10.20
C GLN A 43 20.72 2.04 8.94
N ILE A 44 21.00 1.46 7.77
CA ILE A 44 20.90 2.16 6.48
C ILE A 44 20.05 1.35 5.49
N ILE A 45 19.04 2.01 4.90
CA ILE A 45 18.35 1.54 3.70
C ILE A 45 18.43 2.66 2.65
N ASN A 46 19.01 2.38 1.48
CA ASN A 46 19.26 3.38 0.44
C ASN A 46 17.94 4.04 -0.05
N GLY A 47 17.94 5.37 -0.15
CA GLY A 47 16.77 6.17 -0.57
C GLY A 47 15.53 6.10 0.34
N ALA A 48 15.60 5.43 1.50
CA ALA A 48 14.40 5.06 2.25
C ALA A 48 14.05 6.04 3.39
N PRO A 49 12.77 6.44 3.55
CA PRO A 49 12.34 7.30 4.65
C PRO A 49 12.37 6.60 6.00
N LEU A 50 12.16 7.35 7.09
CA LEU A 50 12.08 6.83 8.46
C LEU A 50 10.98 5.78 8.61
N LYS A 51 9.84 5.94 7.92
CA LYS A 51 8.79 4.90 7.84
C LYS A 51 9.33 3.57 7.34
N TYR A 52 9.97 3.56 6.17
CA TYR A 52 10.48 2.34 5.57
C TYR A 52 11.66 1.76 6.38
N ASN A 53 12.50 2.61 6.97
CA ASN A 53 13.52 2.21 7.94
C ASN A 53 12.93 1.55 9.19
N TRP A 54 11.75 1.94 9.64
CA TRP A 54 11.05 1.28 10.73
C TRP A 54 10.42 -0.04 10.28
N GLU A 55 9.64 -0.01 9.20
CA GLU A 55 8.92 -1.18 8.66
C GLU A 55 9.86 -2.31 8.23
N LYS A 56 11.01 -1.98 7.65
CA LYS A 56 12.05 -2.92 7.18
C LYS A 56 13.34 -2.89 8.00
N SER A 57 13.26 -2.54 9.29
CA SER A 57 14.41 -2.40 10.21
C SER A 57 15.33 -3.63 10.27
N SER A 58 14.80 -4.84 10.06
CA SER A 58 15.55 -6.10 10.03
C SER A 58 16.18 -6.44 8.65
N GLU A 59 15.76 -5.77 7.58
CA GLU A 59 16.32 -5.93 6.21
C GLU A 59 17.43 -4.89 5.92
N ALA A 60 17.71 -3.99 6.85
CA ALA A 60 18.63 -2.89 6.68
C ALA A 60 20.11 -3.27 6.75
N GLN A 61 20.97 -2.44 6.15
CA GLN A 61 22.41 -2.54 6.30
C GLN A 61 22.83 -2.13 7.72
N GLY A 62 23.71 -2.90 8.35
CA GLY A 62 24.23 -2.63 9.69
C GLY A 62 23.45 -3.37 10.78
N ILE A 63 22.67 -2.65 11.58
CA ILE A 63 21.89 -3.20 12.71
C ILE A 63 20.39 -2.91 12.61
N ASP A 64 19.58 -3.83 13.14
CA ASP A 64 18.17 -3.58 13.45
C ASP A 64 18.06 -2.62 14.65
N ALA A 65 17.72 -1.36 14.38
CA ALA A 65 17.57 -0.34 15.42
C ALA A 65 16.35 -0.58 16.32
N ARG A 66 15.27 -1.20 15.81
CA ARG A 66 14.10 -1.58 16.62
C ARG A 66 14.45 -2.63 17.69
N ARG A 67 15.45 -3.48 17.45
CA ARG A 67 15.99 -4.47 18.40
C ARG A 67 17.17 -3.96 19.23
N VAL A 68 17.92 -2.94 18.78
CA VAL A 68 19.07 -2.40 19.51
C VAL A 68 18.68 -1.30 20.50
N LEU A 69 17.86 -0.33 20.09
CA LEU A 69 17.52 0.83 20.94
C LEU A 69 16.87 0.45 22.29
N PRO A 70 15.92 -0.51 22.37
CA PRO A 70 15.32 -0.93 23.65
C PRO A 70 16.28 -1.61 24.63
N GLN A 71 17.51 -1.97 24.21
CA GLN A 71 18.51 -2.59 25.10
C GLN A 71 19.13 -1.60 26.09
N GLY A 72 18.83 -0.30 25.98
CA GLY A 72 19.25 0.73 26.94
C GLY A 72 20.75 1.04 26.96
N LYS A 73 21.47 0.68 25.90
CA LYS A 73 22.92 0.95 25.74
C LYS A 73 23.18 2.25 24.98
N THR A 74 22.36 2.56 23.99
CA THR A 74 22.50 3.72 23.10
C THR A 74 22.45 5.03 23.90
N THR A 75 23.55 5.77 23.91
CA THR A 75 23.63 7.10 24.54
C THR A 75 23.06 8.18 23.62
N ASP A 76 23.21 7.98 22.31
CA ASP A 76 22.91 8.97 21.29
C ASP A 76 22.26 8.28 20.09
N LEU A 77 21.04 8.70 19.73
CA LEU A 77 20.38 8.33 18.49
C LEU A 77 20.54 9.49 17.50
N ILE A 78 21.01 9.22 16.28
CA ILE A 78 20.98 10.16 15.15
C ILE A 78 20.00 9.60 14.11
N ILE A 79 19.04 10.41 13.67
CA ILE A 79 18.09 10.07 12.60
C ILE A 79 18.15 11.09 11.46
N THR A 80 17.91 10.65 10.23
CA THR A 80 17.61 11.53 9.08
C THR A 80 16.37 11.03 8.35
N GLU A 81 15.55 11.96 7.87
CA GLU A 81 14.47 11.65 6.93
C GLU A 81 15.03 11.63 5.50
N ALA A 82 14.35 10.91 4.60
CA ALA A 82 14.68 10.87 3.18
C ALA A 82 14.39 12.21 2.47
N ILE A 83 14.88 12.30 1.23
CA ILE A 83 14.74 13.46 0.35
C ILE A 83 14.15 13.03 -1.01
N PRO A 84 13.33 13.88 -1.67
CA PRO A 84 13.04 15.28 -1.36
C PRO A 84 12.21 15.50 -0.10
N LEU A 85 12.72 16.32 0.84
CA LEU A 85 12.19 16.42 2.21
C LEU A 85 10.69 16.75 2.28
N ALA A 86 10.22 17.69 1.44
CA ALA A 86 8.81 18.09 1.39
C ALA A 86 7.88 16.90 1.12
N ASN A 87 8.27 16.01 0.19
CA ASN A 87 7.51 14.81 -0.15
C ASN A 87 7.45 13.85 1.05
N HIS A 88 8.56 13.67 1.77
CA HIS A 88 8.60 12.72 2.90
C HIS A 88 7.85 13.25 4.13
N LEU A 89 7.93 14.56 4.41
CA LEU A 89 7.10 15.21 5.42
C LEU A 89 5.60 15.09 5.12
N GLN A 90 5.20 15.09 3.84
CA GLN A 90 3.81 14.94 3.42
C GLN A 90 3.33 13.48 3.38
N TRP A 91 4.17 12.56 2.88
CA TRP A 91 3.74 11.21 2.46
C TRP A 91 4.40 10.05 3.21
N SER A 92 5.42 10.31 4.04
CA SER A 92 6.20 9.26 4.73
C SER A 92 6.06 9.28 6.26
N GLU A 93 5.05 9.97 6.80
CA GLU A 93 4.68 9.92 8.23
C GLU A 93 5.86 10.23 9.17
N THR A 94 6.75 11.14 8.75
CA THR A 94 8.00 11.50 9.44
C THR A 94 7.81 11.74 10.93
N GLU A 95 6.72 12.38 11.32
CA GLU A 95 6.42 12.63 12.73
C GLU A 95 6.17 11.37 13.57
N ILE A 96 5.49 10.37 13.02
CA ILE A 96 5.22 9.08 13.68
C ILE A 96 6.53 8.31 13.84
N TYR A 97 7.30 8.16 12.76
CA TYR A 97 8.47 7.27 12.77
C TYR A 97 9.72 7.90 13.40
N ALA A 98 9.88 9.22 13.33
CA ALA A 98 10.85 9.92 14.17
C ALA A 98 10.52 9.75 15.66
N GLN A 99 9.25 9.92 16.06
CA GLN A 99 8.81 9.67 17.44
C GLN A 99 8.98 8.21 17.84
N ALA A 100 8.77 7.25 16.94
CA ALA A 100 8.91 5.83 17.21
C ALA A 100 10.38 5.46 17.52
N PHE A 101 11.34 5.85 16.68
CA PHE A 101 12.76 5.61 16.95
C PHE A 101 13.26 6.36 18.19
N ALA A 102 12.88 7.64 18.35
CA ALA A 102 13.19 8.40 19.56
C ALA A 102 12.61 7.72 20.82
N GLY A 103 11.36 7.25 20.75
CA GLY A 103 10.66 6.55 21.82
C GLY A 103 11.37 5.26 22.24
N LEU A 104 11.89 4.47 21.30
CA LEU A 104 12.69 3.27 21.64
C LEU A 104 14.02 3.64 22.32
N ALA A 105 14.72 4.67 21.84
CA ALA A 105 15.97 5.13 22.47
C ALA A 105 15.73 5.65 23.90
N LEU A 106 14.70 6.48 24.08
CA LEU A 106 14.37 7.14 25.34
C LEU A 106 13.72 6.20 26.37
N SER A 107 12.98 5.17 25.92
CA SER A 107 12.44 4.13 26.81
C SER A 107 13.49 3.10 27.21
N GLY A 108 14.40 2.73 26.31
CA GLY A 108 15.55 1.90 26.62
C GLY A 108 16.52 2.60 27.58
N LYS A 109 16.85 3.87 27.33
CA LYS A 109 17.76 4.68 28.15
C LYS A 109 17.18 6.07 28.41
N SER A 110 16.62 6.24 29.62
CA SER A 110 15.86 7.43 30.04
C SER A 110 16.61 8.77 30.01
N ASP A 111 17.94 8.76 29.87
CA ASP A 111 18.85 9.90 29.76
C ASP A 111 19.54 10.04 28.38
N ALA A 112 19.19 9.21 27.39
CA ALA A 112 19.73 9.28 26.03
C ALA A 112 19.41 10.62 25.32
N ARG A 113 20.23 10.97 24.33
CA ARG A 113 20.02 12.11 23.43
C ARG A 113 19.52 11.64 22.06
N VAL A 114 18.75 12.49 21.39
CA VAL A 114 18.23 12.28 20.04
C VAL A 114 18.65 13.46 19.17
N PHE A 115 19.16 13.17 17.99
CA PHE A 115 19.61 14.16 17.03
C PHE A 115 18.89 13.93 15.70
N VAL A 116 18.27 14.96 15.15
CA VAL A 116 17.87 14.97 13.74
C VAL A 116 19.05 15.53 12.97
N GLN A 117 19.55 14.82 11.97
CA GLN A 117 20.55 15.36 11.05
C GLN A 117 19.86 15.97 9.85
N GLU A 118 20.13 17.25 9.62
CA GLU A 118 19.83 17.93 8.37
C GLU A 118 20.63 17.29 7.22
N THR A 119 19.95 16.92 6.13
CA THR A 119 20.60 16.53 4.87
C THR A 119 20.25 17.50 3.74
N TRP A 120 20.87 17.29 2.58
CA TRP A 120 20.95 18.20 1.45
C TRP A 120 20.37 17.55 0.19
N HIS A 121 19.74 18.34 -0.68
CA HIS A 121 19.22 17.86 -1.97
C HIS A 121 20.33 17.75 -3.03
N SER A 122 19.96 17.30 -4.23
CA SER A 122 20.89 17.18 -5.37
C SER A 122 21.51 18.54 -5.75
N LEU A 123 22.80 18.54 -6.08
CA LEU A 123 23.56 19.66 -6.64
C LEU A 123 23.00 20.14 -8.00
N LYS A 124 22.12 19.38 -8.66
CA LYS A 124 21.36 19.82 -9.83
C LYS A 124 20.26 20.85 -9.50
N SER A 125 19.94 21.05 -8.21
CA SER A 125 18.90 21.99 -7.79
C SER A 125 19.23 23.41 -8.26
N GLY A 126 18.38 23.97 -9.12
CA GLY A 126 18.54 25.28 -9.77
C GLY A 126 19.47 25.32 -10.99
N THR A 127 19.98 24.18 -11.49
CA THR A 127 20.71 24.15 -12.78
C THR A 127 19.77 24.11 -13.99
N GLY A 128 18.52 23.70 -13.79
CA GLY A 128 17.55 23.43 -14.86
C GLY A 128 17.60 21.99 -15.39
N GLU A 129 18.45 21.12 -14.82
CA GLU A 129 18.33 19.67 -15.01
C GLU A 129 17.16 19.10 -14.18
N VAL A 130 16.54 18.02 -14.67
CA VAL A 130 15.45 17.35 -13.95
C VAL A 130 16.03 16.52 -12.82
N VAL A 131 15.58 16.80 -11.60
CA VAL A 131 15.69 15.87 -10.45
C VAL A 131 14.34 15.17 -10.33
N GLU A 132 14.33 13.84 -10.41
CA GLU A 132 13.09 13.07 -10.39
C GLU A 132 12.37 13.23 -9.03
N PHE A 133 11.05 13.40 -9.10
CA PHE A 133 10.14 13.55 -7.95
C PHE A 133 10.37 14.79 -7.05
N ASP A 134 11.25 15.73 -7.42
CA ASP A 134 11.53 16.93 -6.61
C ASP A 134 10.92 18.19 -7.20
N GLU A 135 9.75 18.60 -6.70
CA GLU A 135 9.03 19.78 -7.21
C GLU A 135 9.77 21.12 -6.99
N ASN A 136 10.76 21.15 -6.10
CA ASN A 136 11.57 22.34 -5.78
C ASN A 136 12.98 22.27 -6.42
N ALA A 137 13.18 21.40 -7.42
CA ALA A 137 14.44 21.26 -8.15
C ALA A 137 14.82 22.49 -9.00
N ASP A 138 13.93 23.45 -9.20
CA ASP A 138 14.22 24.73 -9.84
C ASP A 138 14.97 25.72 -8.91
N THR A 139 14.97 25.46 -7.61
CA THR A 139 15.50 26.35 -6.59
C THR A 139 17.00 26.07 -6.37
N PRO A 140 17.90 27.07 -6.50
CA PRO A 140 19.35 26.88 -6.34
C PRO A 140 19.73 26.15 -5.05
N TRP A 141 20.54 25.10 -5.15
CA TRP A 141 20.95 24.24 -4.03
C TRP A 141 21.35 25.01 -2.76
N ARG A 142 22.15 26.07 -2.92
CA ARG A 142 22.63 26.89 -1.80
C ARG A 142 21.53 27.69 -1.09
N LEU A 143 20.41 28.00 -1.76
CA LEU A 143 19.19 28.55 -1.14
C LEU A 143 18.40 27.45 -0.43
N ARG A 144 18.19 26.29 -1.07
CA ARG A 144 17.40 25.17 -0.51
C ARG A 144 17.88 24.76 0.87
N LEU A 145 19.19 24.78 1.10
CA LEU A 145 19.78 24.58 2.43
C LEU A 145 19.22 25.58 3.46
N GLN A 146 19.21 26.88 3.17
CA GLN A 146 18.66 27.89 4.11
C GLN A 146 17.14 27.75 4.27
N GLU A 147 16.42 27.47 3.17
CA GLU A 147 14.95 27.45 3.16
C GLU A 147 14.39 26.20 3.86
N ASN A 148 14.92 25.00 3.58
CA ASN A 148 14.48 23.76 4.21
C ASN A 148 15.01 23.56 5.63
N LEU A 149 15.84 24.46 6.18
CA LEU A 149 16.26 24.40 7.57
C LEU A 149 15.06 24.44 8.53
N ALA A 150 14.05 25.27 8.25
CA ALA A 150 12.85 25.36 9.07
C ALA A 150 12.04 24.04 9.09
N ASP A 151 12.07 23.30 7.99
CA ASP A 151 11.43 21.99 7.87
C ASP A 151 12.14 20.95 8.75
N TRP A 152 13.48 20.92 8.71
CA TRP A 152 14.31 20.09 9.59
C TRP A 152 14.14 20.45 11.08
N GLU A 153 14.10 21.74 11.41
CA GLU A 153 13.80 22.22 12.76
C GLU A 153 12.38 21.87 13.22
N SER A 154 11.41 21.72 12.29
CA SER A 154 10.05 21.29 12.63
C SER A 154 10.03 19.86 13.20
N ILE A 155 10.85 18.94 12.66
CA ILE A 155 11.01 17.57 13.17
C ILE A 155 11.61 17.60 14.59
N VAL A 156 12.62 18.43 14.81
CA VAL A 156 13.23 18.64 16.14
C VAL A 156 12.21 19.22 17.12
N ALA A 157 11.44 20.24 16.72
CA ALA A 157 10.41 20.87 17.54
C ALA A 157 9.27 19.90 17.87
N LEU A 158 8.91 19.02 16.94
CA LEU A 158 7.94 17.94 17.13
C LEU A 158 8.43 16.92 18.17
N LEU A 159 9.65 16.41 18.03
CA LEU A 159 10.26 15.48 18.99
C LEU A 159 10.42 16.08 20.40
N ARG A 160 10.54 17.41 20.52
CA ARG A 160 10.57 18.10 21.82
C ARG A 160 9.21 18.15 22.52
N LYS A 161 8.07 18.03 21.80
CA LYS A 161 6.73 18.07 22.40
C LYS A 161 6.57 16.91 23.41
N GLY A 162 6.34 17.25 24.67
CA GLY A 162 6.08 16.28 25.75
C GLY A 162 7.30 15.82 26.55
N GLN A 163 8.53 16.24 26.23
CA GLN A 163 9.73 15.80 26.95
C GLN A 163 10.22 16.81 28.01
N ALA A 164 10.58 16.32 29.19
CA ALA A 164 11.20 17.15 30.23
C ALA A 164 12.70 17.38 29.95
N GLY A 165 13.12 18.64 29.83
CA GLY A 165 14.50 18.99 29.46
C GLY A 165 14.81 18.79 27.97
N ALA A 166 13.80 18.88 27.11
CA ALA A 166 13.90 18.53 25.70
C ALA A 166 15.00 19.30 24.93
N ASP A 167 15.20 20.58 25.21
CA ASP A 167 16.09 21.46 24.42
C ASP A 167 17.57 21.02 24.43
N SER A 168 18.04 20.40 25.52
CA SER A 168 19.40 19.86 25.61
C SER A 168 19.50 18.39 25.16
N ARG A 169 18.37 17.70 25.02
CA ARG A 169 18.28 16.26 24.71
C ARG A 169 17.90 15.95 23.27
N VAL A 170 17.15 16.84 22.62
CA VAL A 170 16.66 16.72 21.25
C VAL A 170 17.17 17.92 20.47
N GLN A 171 18.08 17.70 19.52
CA GLN A 171 18.80 18.77 18.82
C GLN A 171 18.91 18.49 17.31
N LEU A 172 19.22 19.53 16.52
CA LEU A 172 19.60 19.38 15.12
C LEU A 172 21.13 19.20 15.01
N ILE A 173 21.59 18.36 14.09
CA ILE A 173 22.95 18.41 13.52
C ILE A 173 22.84 19.16 12.19
N PRO A 174 23.31 20.42 12.11
CA PRO A 174 23.09 21.30 10.96
C PRO A 174 24.13 21.04 9.85
N ALA A 175 24.13 19.82 9.31
CA ALA A 175 25.12 19.39 8.31
C ALA A 175 24.88 20.03 6.92
N GLY A 176 23.65 20.37 6.56
CA GLY A 176 23.32 21.16 5.38
C GLY A 176 23.83 22.60 5.49
N GLN A 177 23.55 23.29 6.60
CA GLN A 177 24.12 24.63 6.87
C GLN A 177 25.65 24.60 6.87
N ALA A 178 26.25 23.53 7.39
CA ALA A 178 27.70 23.37 7.39
C ALA A 178 28.26 23.20 5.97
N LEU A 179 27.62 22.39 5.11
CA LEU A 179 28.02 22.28 3.70
C LEU A 179 27.83 23.60 2.94
N GLY A 180 26.76 24.35 3.22
CA GLY A 180 26.56 25.70 2.69
C GLY A 180 27.67 26.68 3.11
N ARG A 181 28.20 26.53 4.33
CA ARG A 181 29.38 27.28 4.83
C ARG A 181 30.71 26.76 4.28
N LEU A 182 30.78 25.50 3.85
CA LEU A 182 31.94 24.94 3.17
C LEU A 182 32.01 25.47 1.73
N ASP A 183 30.89 25.53 1.02
CA ASP A 183 30.73 26.20 -0.27
C ASP A 183 31.22 27.66 -0.22
N ASP A 184 30.78 28.43 0.79
CA ASP A 184 31.25 29.80 1.04
C ASP A 184 32.77 29.90 1.27
N ALA A 185 33.37 28.92 1.97
CA ALA A 185 34.80 28.88 2.25
C ALA A 185 35.66 28.41 1.05
N ILE A 186 35.09 27.58 0.17
CA ILE A 186 35.73 27.16 -1.08
C ILE A 186 35.76 28.34 -2.07
N GLU A 187 34.64 29.07 -2.22
CA GLU A 187 34.60 30.28 -3.06
C GLU A 187 35.58 31.38 -2.57
N ALA A 188 35.85 31.43 -1.27
CA ALA A 188 36.81 32.33 -0.65
C ALA A 188 38.30 31.90 -0.75
N ASP A 189 38.61 30.76 -1.41
CA ASP A 189 39.96 30.15 -1.46
C ASP A 189 40.52 29.81 -0.06
N GLU A 190 39.63 29.54 0.91
CA GLU A 190 39.97 29.25 2.32
C GLU A 190 40.11 27.75 2.65
N VAL A 191 39.84 26.85 1.69
CA VAL A 191 39.88 25.39 1.86
C VAL A 191 40.80 24.76 0.80
N PRO A 192 42.11 24.64 1.08
CA PRO A 192 43.09 24.18 0.10
C PRO A 192 42.76 22.80 -0.49
N GLY A 193 42.93 22.67 -1.81
CA GLY A 193 42.72 21.43 -2.55
C GLY A 193 41.28 21.16 -3.01
N LEU A 194 40.31 22.01 -2.66
CA LEU A 194 38.98 22.05 -3.27
C LEU A 194 38.84 23.28 -4.18
N GLN A 195 37.98 23.20 -5.19
CA GLN A 195 37.67 24.28 -6.15
C GLN A 195 36.15 24.50 -6.30
N SER A 196 35.35 23.51 -5.93
CA SER A 196 33.88 23.54 -5.93
C SER A 196 33.34 22.69 -4.79
N ILE A 197 32.14 22.98 -4.29
CA ILE A 197 31.45 22.12 -3.32
C ILE A 197 31.18 20.71 -3.88
N SER A 198 31.16 20.54 -5.22
CA SER A 198 31.13 19.21 -5.86
C SER A 198 32.32 18.31 -5.51
N ASP A 199 33.45 18.89 -5.10
CA ASP A 199 34.68 18.13 -4.86
C ASP A 199 34.65 17.31 -3.55
N VAL A 200 33.59 17.48 -2.74
CA VAL A 200 33.30 16.64 -1.57
C VAL A 200 32.15 15.63 -1.79
N PHE A 201 31.69 15.48 -3.05
CA PHE A 201 30.68 14.51 -3.48
C PHE A 201 31.28 13.43 -4.41
N ASP A 202 30.63 12.27 -4.50
CA ASP A 202 30.95 11.19 -5.46
C ASP A 202 30.01 11.23 -6.70
N ASP A 203 28.78 11.71 -6.52
CA ASP A 203 27.83 12.02 -7.59
C ASP A 203 27.16 13.40 -7.31
N ASP A 204 25.93 13.66 -7.78
CA ASP A 204 25.25 14.92 -7.49
C ASP A 204 24.53 14.97 -6.12
N ILE A 205 24.58 13.92 -5.29
CA ILE A 205 23.84 13.88 -4.01
C ILE A 205 24.58 13.15 -2.87
N HIS A 206 25.37 12.11 -3.16
CA HIS A 206 26.15 11.35 -2.18
C HIS A 206 27.52 12.01 -1.93
N LEU A 207 27.91 12.11 -0.66
CA LEU A 207 29.22 12.62 -0.26
C LEU A 207 30.33 11.59 -0.53
N ASN A 208 31.49 12.07 -0.96
CA ASN A 208 32.71 11.27 -0.99
C ASN A 208 33.38 11.24 0.39
N ALA A 209 34.52 10.55 0.50
CA ALA A 209 35.28 10.43 1.76
C ALA A 209 35.63 11.78 2.43
N ARG A 210 35.80 12.87 1.65
CA ARG A 210 36.12 14.21 2.17
C ARG A 210 34.86 14.91 2.69
N GLY A 211 33.72 14.69 2.04
CA GLY A 211 32.41 15.16 2.51
C GLY A 211 31.98 14.48 3.80
N HIS A 212 32.09 13.15 3.86
CA HIS A 212 31.84 12.39 5.08
C HIS A 212 32.79 12.80 6.22
N TYR A 213 34.05 13.11 5.91
CA TYR A 213 34.98 13.65 6.91
C TYR A 213 34.47 14.97 7.48
N PHE A 214 34.14 15.94 6.62
CA PHE A 214 33.63 17.24 7.05
C PHE A 214 32.35 17.12 7.89
N VAL A 215 31.37 16.32 7.45
CA VAL A 215 30.13 16.09 8.21
C VAL A 215 30.41 15.40 9.56
N SER A 216 31.40 14.50 9.64
CA SER A 216 31.78 13.88 10.92
C SER A 216 32.35 14.88 11.93
N MET A 217 33.03 15.94 11.48
CA MET A 217 33.48 17.03 12.35
C MET A 217 32.31 17.87 12.90
N VAL A 218 31.25 18.07 12.11
CA VAL A 218 30.01 18.76 12.54
C VAL A 218 29.25 17.90 13.56
N GLN A 219 29.07 16.60 13.28
CA GLN A 219 28.47 15.62 14.19
C GLN A 219 29.23 15.58 15.52
N TYR A 220 30.55 15.39 15.49
CA TYR A 220 31.41 15.38 16.67
C TYR A 220 31.26 16.68 17.51
N ALA A 221 31.26 17.85 16.87
CA ALA A 221 31.18 19.13 17.56
C ALA A 221 29.82 19.32 18.27
N ILE A 222 28.72 18.85 17.67
CA ILE A 222 27.39 18.83 18.31
C ILE A 222 27.33 17.79 19.44
N LEU A 223 27.78 16.54 19.20
CA LEU A 223 27.69 15.45 20.17
C LEU A 223 28.57 15.68 21.41
N THR A 224 29.73 16.33 21.26
CA THR A 224 30.69 16.54 22.37
C THR A 224 30.67 17.95 22.97
N GLY A 225 30.20 18.95 22.21
CA GLY A 225 30.40 20.37 22.53
C GLY A 225 31.87 20.83 22.44
N ALA A 226 32.78 19.98 21.95
CA ALA A 226 34.21 20.25 21.84
C ALA A 226 34.59 20.81 20.47
N SER A 227 35.82 21.32 20.37
CA SER A 227 36.41 21.72 19.10
C SER A 227 36.87 20.49 18.31
N PRO A 228 36.52 20.35 17.02
CA PRO A 228 37.11 19.35 16.12
C PRO A 228 38.51 19.74 15.64
N ILE A 229 38.93 21.01 15.82
CA ILE A 229 40.26 21.48 15.41
C ILE A 229 41.36 20.70 16.16
N GLY A 230 42.25 20.07 15.39
CA GLY A 230 43.33 19.21 15.88
C GLY A 230 43.00 17.72 15.90
N LEU A 231 41.82 17.29 15.42
CA LEU A 231 41.52 15.87 15.22
C LEU A 231 42.33 15.28 14.05
N PRO A 232 42.55 13.95 14.00
CA PRO A 232 43.20 13.28 12.88
C PRO A 232 42.46 13.49 11.55
N HIS A 233 43.22 13.68 10.47
CA HIS A 233 42.71 13.68 9.09
C HIS A 233 42.86 12.31 8.41
N THR A 234 43.88 11.53 8.79
CA THR A 234 44.10 10.16 8.30
C THR A 234 43.14 9.19 9.01
N VAL A 235 41.88 9.14 8.56
CA VAL A 235 40.86 8.24 9.12
C VAL A 235 40.86 6.88 8.43
N LYS A 236 40.45 5.84 9.16
CA LYS A 236 40.36 4.45 8.69
C LYS A 236 38.95 3.89 8.88
N ASP A 237 38.58 2.95 8.02
CA ASP A 237 37.38 2.15 8.17
C ASP A 237 37.52 1.09 9.28
N ARG A 238 36.40 0.44 9.60
CA ARG A 238 36.29 -0.70 10.53
C ARG A 238 37.10 -1.93 10.15
N PHE A 239 37.69 -1.97 8.95
CA PHE A 239 38.58 -3.04 8.46
C PHE A 239 40.07 -2.63 8.49
N GLY A 240 40.39 -1.37 8.81
CA GLY A 240 41.74 -0.82 8.92
C GLY A 240 42.30 -0.19 7.64
N GLN A 241 41.51 -0.09 6.57
CA GLN A 241 41.85 0.61 5.33
C GLN A 241 41.70 2.12 5.54
N THR A 242 42.65 2.91 5.04
CA THR A 242 42.60 4.38 5.08
C THR A 242 41.63 4.90 4.01
N PHE A 243 40.75 5.83 4.38
CA PHE A 243 39.89 6.55 3.44
C PHE A 243 40.68 7.58 2.60
N ASP A 244 40.21 7.92 1.39
CA ASP A 244 40.74 9.04 0.58
C ASP A 244 40.21 10.41 1.07
N GLY A 245 40.44 10.66 2.37
CA GLY A 245 40.02 11.87 3.06
C GLY A 245 40.87 13.10 2.71
N PRO A 246 40.69 14.21 3.43
CA PRO A 246 41.51 15.41 3.26
C PRO A 246 42.96 15.16 3.70
N ASP A 247 43.90 15.92 3.11
CA ASP A 247 45.23 16.10 3.69
C ASP A 247 45.18 17.00 4.93
N ALA A 248 46.34 17.22 5.57
CA ALA A 248 46.41 18.00 6.81
C ALA A 248 45.93 19.46 6.67
N GLU A 249 46.19 20.10 5.52
CA GLU A 249 45.88 21.53 5.31
C GLU A 249 44.40 21.72 4.96
N MET A 250 43.87 20.83 4.10
CA MET A 250 42.43 20.74 3.83
C MET A 250 41.64 20.39 5.11
N ALA A 251 42.16 19.52 5.96
CA ALA A 251 41.50 19.09 7.19
C ALA A 251 41.45 20.20 8.25
N ASP A 252 42.55 20.93 8.49
CA ASP A 252 42.55 22.07 9.41
C ASP A 252 41.52 23.14 8.99
N ALA A 253 41.38 23.38 7.68
CA ALA A 253 40.35 24.26 7.13
C ALA A 253 38.93 23.69 7.35
N MET A 254 38.68 22.42 7.01
CA MET A 254 37.39 21.75 7.22
C MET A 254 36.95 21.74 8.69
N GLN A 255 37.86 21.44 9.63
CA GLN A 255 37.60 21.44 11.07
C GLN A 255 37.24 22.84 11.58
N ARG A 256 37.91 23.89 11.07
CA ARG A 256 37.56 25.28 11.37
C ARG A 256 36.15 25.61 10.87
N VAL A 257 35.84 25.33 9.61
CA VAL A 257 34.54 25.64 9.00
C VAL A 257 33.40 24.89 9.70
N ALA A 258 33.59 23.60 10.03
CA ALA A 258 32.62 22.82 10.78
C ALA A 258 32.34 23.42 12.18
N LEU A 259 33.39 23.84 12.89
CA LEU A 259 33.26 24.49 14.19
C LEU A 259 32.59 25.87 14.10
N GLU A 260 32.83 26.63 13.03
CA GLU A 260 32.15 27.91 12.78
C GLU A 260 30.67 27.71 12.42
N ALA A 261 30.32 26.70 11.62
CA ALA A 261 28.95 26.37 11.27
C ALA A 261 28.12 25.97 12.50
N VAL A 262 28.65 25.11 13.36
CA VAL A 262 28.01 24.74 14.63
C VAL A 262 27.80 25.96 15.53
N LYS A 263 28.83 26.83 15.69
CA LYS A 263 28.69 28.08 16.46
C LYS A 263 27.64 29.03 15.88
N ALA A 264 27.58 29.16 14.56
CA ALA A 264 26.61 29.99 13.86
C ALA A 264 25.18 29.50 14.15
N TYR A 265 24.93 28.21 13.92
CA TYR A 265 23.63 27.60 14.18
C TYR A 265 23.21 27.72 15.67
N THR A 266 24.09 27.36 16.62
CA THR A 266 23.80 27.45 18.07
C THR A 266 23.50 28.88 18.57
N ARG A 267 23.82 29.91 17.79
CA ARG A 267 23.54 31.32 18.12
C ARG A 267 22.43 31.97 17.28
N ALA A 268 21.86 31.24 16.31
CA ALA A 268 21.07 31.80 15.21
C ALA A 268 21.82 32.90 14.40
N GLU A 269 23.16 32.80 14.31
CA GLU A 269 24.04 33.65 13.49
C GLU A 269 24.26 33.02 12.09
N ILE A 270 23.19 32.50 11.48
CA ILE A 270 23.21 31.89 10.15
C ILE A 270 23.28 33.00 9.10
N ALA A 271 24.16 32.85 8.10
CA ALA A 271 24.36 33.85 7.04
C ALA A 271 23.40 33.60 5.87
N ASP A 272 22.83 34.69 5.33
CA ASP A 272 21.96 34.63 4.15
C ASP A 272 22.67 34.02 2.94
N ALA A 273 21.99 33.09 2.30
CA ALA A 273 22.48 32.38 1.12
C ALA A 273 22.45 33.30 -0.11
N SER A 274 23.62 33.53 -0.71
CA SER A 274 23.66 34.09 -2.08
C SER A 274 23.14 33.04 -3.07
N PRO A 275 22.17 33.38 -3.95
CA PRO A 275 21.65 32.48 -4.98
C PRO A 275 22.74 32.18 -6.02
N ARG A 276 23.49 31.12 -5.79
CA ARG A 276 24.52 30.57 -6.68
C ARG A 276 23.98 29.29 -7.30
N VAL A 277 24.01 29.23 -8.63
CA VAL A 277 23.81 27.99 -9.37
C VAL A 277 25.16 27.28 -9.41
N THR A 278 25.38 26.36 -8.48
CA THR A 278 26.50 25.42 -8.53
C THR A 278 26.37 24.63 -9.84
N PRO A 279 27.34 24.66 -10.76
CA PRO A 279 27.27 23.84 -11.96
C PRO A 279 27.26 22.37 -11.56
N ALA A 280 26.33 21.58 -12.12
CA ALA A 280 26.33 20.13 -11.92
C ALA A 280 27.71 19.57 -12.28
N ALA A 281 28.23 18.65 -11.45
CA ALA A 281 29.59 18.16 -11.57
C ALA A 281 29.84 17.59 -12.97
N ALA A 282 30.80 18.17 -13.70
CA ALA A 282 31.11 17.71 -15.05
C ALA A 282 31.49 16.22 -15.00
N PRO A 283 30.80 15.33 -15.76
CA PRO A 283 30.85 13.90 -15.50
C PRO A 283 32.27 13.37 -15.59
N VAL A 284 32.74 12.77 -14.48
CA VAL A 284 34.10 12.25 -14.32
C VAL A 284 34.42 11.34 -15.50
N ALA A 285 35.41 11.75 -16.31
CA ALA A 285 35.46 11.39 -17.71
C ALA A 285 35.47 9.85 -17.94
N PRO A 286 34.43 9.28 -18.58
CA PRO A 286 34.49 7.87 -18.99
C PRO A 286 35.64 7.68 -19.98
N ARG A 287 36.31 6.52 -19.94
CA ARG A 287 37.35 6.19 -20.93
C ARG A 287 36.77 6.32 -22.34
N ALA A 288 37.41 7.19 -23.14
CA ALA A 288 36.71 7.96 -24.17
C ALA A 288 36.09 7.14 -25.32
N PRO A 289 34.83 7.44 -25.72
CA PRO A 289 34.27 7.09 -27.02
C PRO A 289 34.60 8.15 -28.10
N PRO A 290 34.62 7.79 -29.40
CA PRO A 290 34.77 8.74 -30.51
C PRO A 290 33.52 9.63 -30.71
N SER A 291 33.72 10.81 -31.32
CA SER A 291 32.86 12.01 -31.14
C SER A 291 32.10 12.45 -32.44
N PRO A 292 31.32 13.57 -32.50
CA PRO A 292 30.02 13.62 -33.21
C PRO A 292 29.95 14.63 -34.39
N PRO A 293 28.74 15.04 -34.86
CA PRO A 293 28.19 16.38 -34.52
C PRO A 293 26.64 16.40 -34.29
N ALA A 294 26.06 17.25 -33.40
CA ALA A 294 25.55 18.65 -33.58
C ALA A 294 24.47 18.83 -34.69
N SER A 295 23.47 19.75 -34.64
CA SER A 295 23.11 20.94 -33.82
C SER A 295 21.56 20.91 -33.56
N GLU A 296 20.78 21.84 -32.97
CA GLU A 296 20.94 23.25 -32.53
C GLU A 296 19.87 23.62 -31.45
N ALA A 297 19.81 24.89 -30.99
CA ALA A 297 18.90 25.40 -29.93
C ALA A 297 17.96 26.55 -30.39
N LYS A 298 16.94 26.91 -29.58
CA LYS A 298 16.48 28.32 -29.35
C LYS A 298 15.43 28.55 -28.24
N GLU A 299 15.91 29.31 -27.26
CA GLU A 299 15.35 30.28 -26.29
C GLU A 299 13.95 30.96 -26.45
N PRO A 300 13.47 31.69 -25.40
CA PRO A 300 12.04 31.94 -25.12
C PRO A 300 11.59 33.43 -25.14
N LEU A 301 10.32 33.69 -24.79
CA LEU A 301 9.79 35.03 -24.40
C LEU A 301 8.71 34.95 -23.29
N THR A 302 8.51 36.07 -22.59
CA THR A 302 7.68 36.28 -21.35
C THR A 302 6.83 37.58 -21.48
N PRO A 303 6.18 38.19 -20.45
CA PRO A 303 5.32 37.71 -19.34
C PRO A 303 3.99 38.51 -19.10
N LYS A 304 3.09 37.99 -18.22
CA LYS A 304 2.13 38.74 -17.33
C LYS A 304 0.98 39.59 -17.98
N PRO A 305 0.00 40.16 -17.21
CA PRO A 305 -0.95 39.53 -16.25
C PRO A 305 -2.41 40.08 -16.35
N ALA A 306 -3.39 39.47 -15.65
CA ALA A 306 -4.54 40.18 -15.00
C ALA A 306 -5.43 39.27 -14.11
N GLN A 307 -6.00 39.87 -13.06
CA GLN A 307 -7.14 39.42 -12.21
C GLN A 307 -8.35 40.40 -12.48
N PRO A 308 -9.60 40.23 -11.96
CA PRO A 308 -9.96 39.73 -10.62
C PRO A 308 -11.27 38.91 -10.47
N GLU A 309 -11.55 38.57 -9.21
CA GLU A 309 -12.77 37.99 -8.60
C GLU A 309 -13.96 39.01 -8.55
N PRO A 310 -15.22 38.63 -8.15
CA PRO A 310 -15.54 38.54 -6.69
C PRO A 310 -16.77 37.67 -6.23
N THR A 311 -16.88 37.56 -4.89
CA THR A 311 -18.09 37.51 -4.02
C THR A 311 -18.80 36.20 -3.61
N GLN A 312 -19.39 36.26 -2.40
CA GLN A 312 -19.97 35.19 -1.57
C GLN A 312 -21.48 35.41 -1.35
N GLU A 313 -22.22 34.39 -0.87
CA GLU A 313 -23.40 34.60 -0.02
C GLU A 313 -23.67 33.40 0.93
N GLN A 314 -24.37 33.63 2.05
CA GLN A 314 -24.63 32.64 3.13
C GLN A 314 -26.11 32.64 3.55
N THR A 315 -26.66 31.48 3.98
CA THR A 315 -27.96 31.40 4.70
C THR A 315 -28.00 30.22 5.71
N GLN A 316 -28.90 30.26 6.70
CA GLN A 316 -28.86 29.41 7.90
C GLN A 316 -30.16 28.61 8.20
N ALA A 317 -29.95 27.34 8.61
CA ALA A 317 -30.65 26.50 9.62
C ALA A 317 -32.19 26.57 9.90
N THR A 318 -32.84 25.39 9.98
CA THR A 318 -33.65 24.91 11.15
C THR A 318 -34.06 23.40 11.01
N PRO A 319 -34.40 22.64 12.09
CA PRO A 319 -34.33 21.15 12.09
C PRO A 319 -35.60 20.33 12.49
N ALA A 320 -35.45 18.98 12.44
CA ALA A 320 -36.28 17.90 13.04
C ALA A 320 -37.61 17.51 12.35
N PRO A 321 -38.19 16.28 12.55
CA PRO A 321 -37.83 15.18 13.47
C PRO A 321 -37.74 13.73 12.87
N GLN A 322 -37.30 12.74 13.67
CA GLN A 322 -37.54 11.27 13.47
C GLN A 322 -38.82 10.82 14.24
N PRO A 323 -39.35 9.55 14.13
CA PRO A 323 -38.78 8.40 14.89
C PRO A 323 -39.10 6.93 14.42
N GLN A 324 -38.42 5.97 15.07
CA GLN A 324 -38.73 4.52 15.25
C GLN A 324 -38.50 3.50 14.11
N SER A 325 -37.65 2.51 14.39
CA SER A 325 -37.52 1.23 13.68
C SER A 325 -38.31 0.11 14.37
N THR A 326 -38.53 -1.03 13.69
CA THR A 326 -39.07 -2.26 14.26
C THR A 326 -38.27 -3.47 13.80
N SER A 327 -37.38 -3.98 14.66
CA SER A 327 -36.52 -5.13 14.37
C SER A 327 -37.35 -6.42 14.17
N ARG A 328 -36.98 -7.24 13.17
CA ARG A 328 -37.61 -8.56 12.99
C ARG A 328 -36.81 -9.60 12.17
N GLU A 329 -36.18 -10.50 12.91
CA GLU A 329 -36.03 -11.94 12.59
C GLU A 329 -35.71 -12.31 11.13
N ALA A 330 -34.44 -12.12 10.74
CA ALA A 330 -33.80 -13.09 9.85
C ALA A 330 -33.59 -14.45 10.57
N PRO A 331 -33.28 -15.55 9.84
CA PRO A 331 -32.67 -16.75 10.44
C PRO A 331 -31.34 -16.43 11.13
N ALA A 332 -30.77 -17.40 11.85
CA ALA A 332 -29.35 -17.37 12.23
C ALA A 332 -28.57 -18.23 11.23
N GLY A 333 -27.37 -17.81 10.85
CA GLY A 333 -26.47 -18.58 9.97
C GLY A 333 -26.65 -18.38 8.46
N ALA A 334 -27.14 -17.22 7.99
CA ALA A 334 -27.12 -16.95 6.54
C ALA A 334 -25.67 -16.74 6.05
N ILE A 335 -25.30 -17.30 4.90
CA ILE A 335 -23.96 -17.15 4.31
C ILE A 335 -24.01 -16.18 3.12
N ALA A 336 -23.04 -15.26 3.10
CA ALA A 336 -22.76 -14.33 2.02
C ALA A 336 -21.35 -14.59 1.46
N VAL A 337 -21.08 -14.08 0.26
CA VAL A 337 -19.73 -14.13 -0.33
C VAL A 337 -19.41 -12.82 -1.05
N GLY A 338 -18.18 -12.32 -0.86
CA GLY A 338 -17.62 -11.27 -1.69
C GLY A 338 -17.28 -11.80 -3.08
N LEU A 339 -17.64 -11.06 -4.12
CA LEU A 339 -17.25 -11.39 -5.49
C LEU A 339 -15.88 -10.76 -5.77
N ALA A 340 -14.90 -11.58 -6.15
CA ALA A 340 -13.51 -11.16 -6.31
C ALA A 340 -13.32 -10.05 -7.37
N PRO A 341 -12.16 -9.35 -7.41
CA PRO A 341 -11.89 -8.33 -8.41
C PRO A 341 -12.06 -8.79 -9.88
N VAL A 342 -12.55 -7.89 -10.72
CA VAL A 342 -12.67 -8.11 -12.17
C VAL A 342 -11.38 -7.65 -12.83
N THR A 343 -10.52 -8.60 -13.19
CA THR A 343 -9.20 -8.34 -13.81
C THR A 343 -8.91 -9.34 -14.92
N ASP A 344 -7.90 -9.06 -15.75
CA ASP A 344 -7.56 -9.91 -16.90
C ASP A 344 -6.94 -11.27 -16.51
N TRP A 345 -6.63 -11.44 -15.23
CA TRP A 345 -6.14 -12.66 -14.58
C TRP A 345 -7.12 -13.21 -13.52
N ALA A 346 -8.36 -12.71 -13.46
CA ALA A 346 -9.37 -13.17 -12.50
C ALA A 346 -9.88 -14.57 -12.84
N ALA A 347 -9.49 -15.58 -12.04
CA ALA A 347 -9.89 -16.97 -12.24
C ALA A 347 -11.38 -17.28 -11.98
N GLN A 348 -12.16 -16.32 -11.46
CA GLN A 348 -13.63 -16.43 -11.38
C GLN A 348 -14.31 -16.41 -12.76
N GLN A 349 -13.72 -15.73 -13.76
CA GLN A 349 -14.24 -15.56 -15.13
C GLN A 349 -15.78 -15.41 -15.19
N PRO A 350 -16.32 -14.30 -14.67
CA PRO A 350 -17.73 -14.21 -14.28
C PRO A 350 -18.67 -13.87 -15.45
N PHE A 351 -18.12 -13.40 -16.57
CA PHE A 351 -18.85 -12.97 -17.76
C PHE A 351 -18.60 -13.92 -18.94
N LEU A 352 -19.57 -14.02 -19.86
CA LEU A 352 -19.41 -14.74 -21.12
C LEU A 352 -18.50 -13.99 -22.10
N ASP A 353 -18.50 -12.66 -22.02
CA ASP A 353 -17.59 -11.79 -22.77
C ASP A 353 -16.36 -11.46 -21.93
N VAL A 354 -15.24 -12.09 -22.27
CA VAL A 354 -13.94 -11.91 -21.62
C VAL A 354 -13.36 -10.51 -21.88
N MET A 355 -13.83 -9.78 -22.90
CA MET A 355 -13.40 -8.39 -23.12
C MET A 355 -13.76 -7.49 -21.92
N LYS A 356 -14.82 -7.82 -21.18
CA LYS A 356 -15.24 -7.10 -19.97
C LYS A 356 -14.28 -7.24 -18.78
N THR A 357 -13.28 -8.11 -18.86
CA THR A 357 -12.19 -8.23 -17.88
C THR A 357 -10.84 -7.69 -18.39
N ALA A 358 -10.79 -7.10 -19.59
CA ALA A 358 -9.53 -6.68 -20.21
C ALA A 358 -8.86 -5.52 -19.47
N ARG A 359 -7.52 -5.46 -19.44
CA ARG A 359 -6.78 -4.34 -18.80
C ARG A 359 -6.73 -3.09 -19.70
N PRO A 360 -6.36 -1.90 -19.20
CA PRO A 360 -6.35 -0.67 -19.99
C PRO A 360 -5.52 -0.80 -21.28
N TRP A 361 -5.95 -0.11 -22.34
CA TRP A 361 -5.21 -0.07 -23.61
C TRP A 361 -3.84 0.60 -23.45
N LEU A 362 -2.81 -0.01 -24.02
CA LEU A 362 -1.43 0.49 -24.06
C LEU A 362 -0.99 0.70 -25.52
N GLY A 363 -0.28 1.80 -25.79
CA GLY A 363 0.33 2.03 -27.10
C GLY A 363 1.73 1.41 -27.14
N HIS A 364 1.98 0.55 -28.12
CA HIS A 364 3.24 -0.16 -28.26
C HIS A 364 4.17 0.60 -29.20
N LEU A 365 5.35 0.97 -28.72
CA LEU A 365 6.41 1.52 -29.58
C LEU A 365 7.11 0.40 -30.38
N LYS A 366 7.88 0.79 -31.40
CA LYS A 366 8.54 -0.18 -32.30
C LYS A 366 9.54 -1.06 -31.53
N ASN A 367 9.34 -2.37 -31.59
CA ASN A 367 10.11 -3.41 -30.88
C ASN A 367 9.98 -3.34 -29.33
N GLN A 368 8.94 -2.69 -28.82
CA GLN A 368 8.72 -2.49 -27.38
C GLN A 368 7.29 -2.92 -26.99
N PHE A 369 7.13 -3.43 -25.77
CA PHE A 369 5.82 -3.59 -25.14
C PHE A 369 5.50 -2.31 -24.35
N GLY A 370 4.31 -1.74 -24.53
CA GLY A 370 3.99 -0.41 -24.00
C GLY A 370 4.91 0.70 -24.54
N GLY A 371 5.09 1.74 -23.73
CA GLY A 371 5.79 2.98 -24.11
C GLY A 371 4.86 4.14 -24.44
N ILE A 372 3.54 3.92 -24.36
CA ILE A 372 2.50 4.95 -24.29
C ILE A 372 1.41 4.41 -23.36
N GLU A 373 1.30 4.99 -22.17
CA GLU A 373 0.36 4.54 -21.14
C GLU A 373 -1.07 5.02 -21.43
N ASN A 374 -2.07 4.45 -20.75
CA ASN A 374 -3.49 4.65 -21.11
C ASN A 374 -3.91 6.12 -21.00
N GLU A 375 -3.42 6.82 -20.00
CA GLU A 375 -3.66 8.23 -19.71
C GLU A 375 -3.22 9.12 -20.88
N ALA A 376 -2.09 8.76 -21.52
CA ALA A 376 -1.59 9.45 -22.71
C ALA A 376 -2.43 9.14 -23.96
N LEU A 377 -2.98 7.92 -24.09
CA LEU A 377 -3.94 7.60 -25.16
C LEU A 377 -5.27 8.37 -24.99
N VAL A 378 -5.77 8.47 -23.75
CA VAL A 378 -6.97 9.25 -23.41
C VAL A 378 -6.75 10.74 -23.65
N ALA A 379 -5.66 11.32 -23.13
CA ALA A 379 -5.31 12.73 -23.31
C ALA A 379 -5.05 13.09 -24.79
N GLY A 380 -4.51 12.15 -25.58
CA GLY A 380 -4.34 12.31 -27.03
C GLY A 380 -5.64 12.20 -27.85
N GLY A 381 -6.78 11.83 -27.23
CA GLY A 381 -8.04 11.57 -27.92
C GLY A 381 -8.03 10.29 -28.78
N HIS A 382 -7.14 9.35 -28.46
CA HIS A 382 -7.03 8.05 -29.13
C HIS A 382 -8.05 7.03 -28.62
N ILE A 383 -8.50 7.20 -27.37
CA ILE A 383 -9.61 6.47 -26.75
C ILE A 383 -10.89 7.33 -26.80
N ASP A 384 -12.06 6.72 -26.92
CA ASP A 384 -13.37 7.40 -26.81
C ASP A 384 -14.04 7.21 -25.43
N ALA A 385 -15.25 7.76 -25.26
CA ALA A 385 -15.93 7.81 -23.97
C ALA A 385 -16.36 6.44 -23.42
N ASP A 386 -16.56 5.46 -24.30
CA ASP A 386 -16.86 4.07 -23.94
C ASP A 386 -15.58 3.22 -23.82
N GLY A 387 -14.39 3.81 -23.99
CA GLY A 387 -13.10 3.12 -23.82
C GLY A 387 -12.55 2.41 -25.07
N TRP A 388 -13.07 2.69 -26.28
CA TRP A 388 -12.60 2.05 -27.52
C TRP A 388 -11.49 2.85 -28.23
N VAL A 389 -10.63 2.14 -28.99
CA VAL A 389 -9.50 2.74 -29.72
C VAL A 389 -9.97 3.40 -31.02
N ARG A 390 -10.39 4.65 -30.88
CA ARG A 390 -10.84 5.54 -31.96
C ARG A 390 -9.76 5.86 -32.99
N SER A 391 -8.49 5.97 -32.57
CA SER A 391 -7.38 6.27 -33.49
C SER A 391 -6.02 5.79 -32.97
N MET A 392 -5.04 5.64 -33.88
CA MET A 392 -3.67 5.30 -33.51
C MET A 392 -2.87 6.56 -33.15
N PRO A 393 -2.02 6.53 -32.11
CA PRO A 393 -0.88 7.43 -31.99
C PRO A 393 0.04 7.33 -33.22
N ARG A 394 0.83 8.36 -33.49
CA ARG A 394 1.74 8.42 -34.66
C ARG A 394 3.01 7.58 -34.47
N GLU A 395 3.41 7.45 -33.21
CA GLU A 395 4.58 6.74 -32.70
C GLU A 395 4.29 5.25 -32.39
N ALA A 396 3.03 4.89 -32.19
CA ALA A 396 2.60 3.52 -31.93
C ALA A 396 2.64 2.64 -33.19
N VAL A 397 3.16 1.42 -33.07
CA VAL A 397 3.02 0.39 -34.11
C VAL A 397 1.72 -0.41 -33.97
N SER A 398 1.19 -0.50 -32.76
CA SER A 398 -0.13 -1.06 -32.42
C SER A 398 -0.62 -0.48 -31.09
N VAL A 399 -1.92 -0.58 -30.81
CA VAL A 399 -2.49 -0.35 -29.47
C VAL A 399 -3.05 -1.68 -28.99
N GLY A 400 -2.74 -2.11 -27.77
CA GLY A 400 -3.05 -3.46 -27.28
C GLY A 400 -3.64 -3.49 -25.88
N THR A 401 -4.35 -4.56 -25.58
CA THR A 401 -4.86 -4.91 -24.24
C THR A 401 -4.59 -6.40 -23.98
N LEU A 402 -4.63 -6.81 -22.72
CA LEU A 402 -4.45 -8.21 -22.30
C LEU A 402 -5.74 -8.78 -21.70
N ILE A 403 -6.02 -10.04 -22.02
CA ILE A 403 -7.03 -10.91 -21.43
C ILE A 403 -6.42 -12.29 -21.12
N LEU A 404 -7.05 -13.04 -20.21
CA LEU A 404 -6.71 -14.44 -19.89
C LEU A 404 -5.24 -14.65 -19.47
N THR A 405 -4.74 -13.72 -18.65
CA THR A 405 -3.36 -13.62 -18.16
C THR A 405 -3.07 -14.58 -17.00
N ASP A 406 -1.99 -15.35 -17.11
CA ASP A 406 -1.39 -16.17 -16.04
C ASP A 406 -2.34 -17.16 -15.31
N LEU A 407 -3.51 -17.44 -15.90
CA LEU A 407 -4.53 -18.28 -15.30
C LEU A 407 -4.02 -19.70 -15.04
N PRO A 408 -4.33 -20.35 -13.90
CA PRO A 408 -3.78 -21.65 -13.54
C PRO A 408 -4.05 -22.73 -14.59
N ALA A 409 -3.04 -23.54 -14.92
CA ALA A 409 -3.21 -24.67 -15.85
C ALA A 409 -4.26 -25.70 -15.38
N ALA A 410 -4.54 -25.76 -14.07
CA ALA A 410 -5.62 -26.57 -13.48
C ALA A 410 -7.04 -26.09 -13.85
N ALA A 411 -7.19 -24.83 -14.29
CA ALA A 411 -8.43 -24.27 -14.81
C ALA A 411 -8.70 -24.64 -16.29
N ALA A 412 -7.93 -25.56 -16.87
CA ALA A 412 -8.14 -26.04 -18.24
C ALA A 412 -9.56 -26.59 -18.50
N PRO A 413 -10.24 -27.33 -17.60
CA PRO A 413 -11.57 -27.85 -17.88
C PRO A 413 -12.64 -26.75 -18.10
N SER A 414 -12.56 -25.62 -17.38
CA SER A 414 -13.45 -24.47 -17.57
C SER A 414 -12.96 -23.45 -18.62
N LEU A 415 -11.66 -23.35 -18.90
CA LEU A 415 -11.10 -22.26 -19.72
C LEU A 415 -10.41 -22.69 -21.03
N GLN A 416 -10.10 -23.97 -21.23
CA GLN A 416 -9.51 -24.42 -22.51
C GLN A 416 -10.59 -24.51 -23.59
N GLY A 417 -10.33 -23.93 -24.77
CA GLY A 417 -11.28 -24.02 -25.88
C GLY A 417 -10.95 -23.08 -27.04
N ARG A 418 -11.86 -23.02 -28.01
CA ARG A 418 -11.87 -21.95 -29.01
C ARG A 418 -12.59 -20.73 -28.46
N TYR A 419 -12.04 -19.57 -28.74
CA TYR A 419 -12.65 -18.27 -28.51
C TYR A 419 -12.92 -17.60 -29.84
N VAL A 420 -14.04 -16.88 -29.89
CA VAL A 420 -14.51 -16.10 -31.03
C VAL A 420 -14.49 -14.64 -30.59
N LEU A 421 -13.52 -13.89 -31.11
CA LEU A 421 -13.49 -12.44 -31.02
C LEU A 421 -14.36 -11.89 -32.14
N ARG A 422 -15.38 -11.10 -31.81
CA ARG A 422 -16.14 -10.30 -32.79
C ARG A 422 -15.85 -8.82 -32.55
N TYR A 423 -15.97 -7.99 -33.59
CA TYR A 423 -15.78 -6.55 -33.50
C TYR A 423 -16.51 -5.82 -34.63
N ASP A 424 -16.99 -4.61 -34.34
CA ASP A 424 -17.55 -3.72 -35.36
C ASP A 424 -16.48 -2.72 -35.85
N GLY A 425 -16.71 -2.10 -37.02
CA GLY A 425 -15.80 -1.11 -37.58
C GLY A 425 -14.95 -1.58 -38.79
N ALA A 426 -13.85 -0.89 -39.05
CA ALA A 426 -12.92 -1.20 -40.13
C ALA A 426 -11.45 -1.00 -39.70
N GLY A 427 -10.67 -2.09 -39.71
CA GLY A 427 -9.28 -2.08 -39.27
C GLY A 427 -8.66 -3.48 -39.29
N VAL A 428 -7.59 -3.66 -38.52
CA VAL A 428 -6.94 -4.95 -38.26
C VAL A 428 -6.73 -5.09 -36.75
N ILE A 429 -7.32 -6.13 -36.17
CA ILE A 429 -7.07 -6.59 -34.80
C ILE A 429 -6.47 -8.00 -34.85
N GLU A 430 -5.47 -8.27 -34.02
CA GLU A 430 -4.66 -9.49 -34.01
C GLU A 430 -4.50 -10.02 -32.58
N PRO A 431 -5.02 -11.22 -32.27
CA PRO A 431 -4.67 -11.95 -31.05
C PRO A 431 -3.21 -12.42 -31.09
N ALA A 432 -2.50 -12.31 -29.96
CA ALA A 432 -1.12 -12.74 -29.78
C ALA A 432 -0.91 -13.37 -28.39
N GLY A 433 0.34 -13.72 -28.05
CA GLY A 433 0.67 -14.39 -26.79
C GLY A 433 0.21 -15.85 -26.77
N ARG A 434 -0.70 -16.19 -25.83
CA ARG A 434 -1.26 -17.55 -25.67
C ARG A 434 -2.33 -17.93 -26.72
N ALA A 435 -2.72 -17.02 -27.61
CA ALA A 435 -3.66 -17.31 -28.70
C ALA A 435 -3.01 -18.15 -29.81
N THR A 436 -3.64 -19.25 -30.20
CA THR A 436 -3.12 -20.20 -31.21
C THR A 436 -4.18 -20.55 -32.28
N ASN A 437 -3.80 -21.26 -33.35
CA ASN A 437 -4.71 -21.69 -34.45
C ASN A 437 -5.57 -20.54 -35.01
N ILE A 438 -5.00 -19.33 -35.10
CA ILE A 438 -5.75 -18.09 -35.37
C ILE A 438 -6.34 -18.08 -36.78
N ARG A 439 -7.62 -17.72 -36.91
CA ARG A 439 -8.37 -17.66 -38.17
C ARG A 439 -9.10 -16.34 -38.29
N TYR A 440 -8.91 -15.67 -39.42
CA TYR A 440 -9.47 -14.36 -39.69
C TYR A 440 -10.69 -14.45 -40.61
N ALA A 441 -11.77 -13.80 -40.21
CA ALA A 441 -12.96 -13.54 -41.03
C ALA A 441 -13.26 -12.02 -41.02
N ARG A 442 -14.39 -11.60 -41.59
CA ARG A 442 -14.77 -10.17 -41.62
C ARG A 442 -15.52 -9.82 -40.32
N GLY A 443 -14.90 -9.00 -39.47
CA GLY A 443 -15.48 -8.61 -38.17
C GLY A 443 -15.40 -9.72 -37.11
N GLU A 444 -14.63 -10.78 -37.38
CA GLU A 444 -14.47 -11.93 -36.48
C GLU A 444 -13.05 -12.50 -36.60
N VAL A 445 -12.45 -12.85 -35.46
CA VAL A 445 -11.19 -13.59 -35.36
C VAL A 445 -11.38 -14.74 -34.38
N GLN A 446 -11.10 -15.97 -34.82
CA GLN A 446 -11.18 -17.16 -33.99
C GLN A 446 -9.78 -17.58 -33.55
N PHE A 447 -9.61 -18.03 -32.31
CA PHE A 447 -8.34 -18.58 -31.82
C PHE A 447 -8.57 -19.66 -30.76
N ASP A 448 -7.65 -20.61 -30.64
CA ASP A 448 -7.65 -21.63 -29.59
C ASP A 448 -6.76 -21.15 -28.43
N TYR A 449 -7.28 -21.25 -27.19
CA TYR A 449 -6.59 -20.87 -25.94
C TYR A 449 -6.47 -22.08 -25.00
N THR A 450 -5.49 -22.02 -24.09
CA THR A 450 -5.30 -22.96 -22.99
C THR A 450 -4.62 -22.19 -21.84
N PRO A 451 -5.05 -22.32 -20.58
CA PRO A 451 -4.46 -21.59 -19.45
C PRO A 451 -3.03 -22.02 -19.12
N GLY A 452 -2.34 -21.21 -18.32
CA GLY A 452 -0.91 -21.27 -17.99
C GLY A 452 -0.22 -19.91 -18.18
N PRO A 453 1.09 -19.80 -17.87
CA PRO A 453 1.79 -18.51 -17.81
C PRO A 453 1.77 -17.66 -19.09
N GLY A 454 1.65 -16.34 -18.95
CA GLY A 454 1.48 -15.36 -20.01
C GLY A 454 0.01 -15.07 -20.37
N SER A 455 -0.20 -14.14 -21.30
CA SER A 455 -1.51 -13.56 -21.64
C SER A 455 -1.96 -13.87 -23.07
N VAL A 456 -3.23 -13.64 -23.37
CA VAL A 456 -3.69 -13.31 -24.73
C VAL A 456 -3.64 -11.79 -24.88
N GLU A 457 -2.88 -11.31 -25.86
CA GLU A 457 -2.78 -9.88 -26.19
C GLU A 457 -3.66 -9.59 -27.41
N LEU A 458 -4.58 -8.63 -27.32
CA LEU A 458 -5.43 -8.19 -28.42
C LEU A 458 -4.86 -6.90 -29.02
N ARG A 459 -4.18 -6.99 -30.16
CA ARG A 459 -3.47 -5.87 -30.80
C ARG A 459 -4.29 -5.24 -31.91
N ILE A 460 -4.78 -4.01 -31.71
CA ILE A 460 -5.25 -3.18 -32.82
C ILE A 460 -4.02 -2.66 -33.57
N GLN A 461 -3.74 -3.29 -34.71
CA GLN A 461 -2.65 -2.91 -35.61
C GLN A 461 -3.01 -1.68 -36.45
N ARG A 462 -4.31 -1.54 -36.82
CA ARG A 462 -4.85 -0.40 -37.58
C ARG A 462 -6.33 -0.20 -37.26
N THR A 463 -6.78 1.05 -37.15
CA THR A 463 -8.20 1.43 -37.01
C THR A 463 -8.52 2.57 -38.00
N ASN A 464 -9.74 2.61 -38.56
CA ASN A 464 -10.16 3.65 -39.49
C ASN A 464 -10.86 4.79 -38.74
N LEU A 465 -10.30 5.99 -38.76
CA LEU A 465 -10.82 7.18 -38.05
C LEU A 465 -12.30 7.50 -38.34
N ALA A 466 -12.83 7.12 -39.52
CA ALA A 466 -14.23 7.33 -39.90
C ALA A 466 -15.17 6.14 -39.60
N ASN A 467 -14.63 4.99 -39.19
CA ASN A 467 -15.36 3.81 -38.73
C ASN A 467 -14.42 2.93 -37.88
N PRO A 468 -14.08 3.35 -36.65
CA PRO A 468 -13.04 2.71 -35.85
C PRO A 468 -13.47 1.32 -35.36
N ILE A 469 -12.48 0.48 -35.04
CA ILE A 469 -12.70 -0.76 -34.30
C ILE A 469 -13.23 -0.42 -32.90
N ARG A 470 -14.33 -1.06 -32.53
CA ARG A 470 -15.05 -0.91 -31.26
C ARG A 470 -15.98 -2.12 -31.09
N ASP A 471 -16.80 -2.11 -30.04
CA ASP A 471 -17.82 -3.15 -29.78
C ASP A 471 -17.19 -4.56 -29.83
N ILE A 472 -15.96 -4.69 -29.29
CA ILE A 472 -15.23 -5.96 -29.29
C ILE A 472 -15.83 -6.86 -28.23
N THR A 473 -16.11 -8.11 -28.58
CA THR A 473 -16.49 -9.16 -27.64
C THR A 473 -15.62 -10.38 -27.85
N VAL A 474 -15.27 -11.12 -26.78
CA VAL A 474 -14.45 -12.34 -26.84
C VAL A 474 -15.13 -13.44 -26.04
N VAL A 475 -15.75 -14.39 -26.75
CA VAL A 475 -16.63 -15.41 -26.16
C VAL A 475 -16.17 -16.82 -26.53
N ARG A 476 -16.25 -17.78 -25.59
CA ARG A 476 -15.94 -19.20 -25.83
C ARG A 476 -16.93 -19.78 -26.87
N GLU A 477 -16.45 -20.53 -27.87
CA GLU A 477 -17.23 -20.97 -29.05
C GLU A 477 -18.50 -21.75 -28.68
N ASP A 478 -18.44 -22.57 -27.62
CA ASP A 478 -19.56 -23.35 -27.07
C ASP A 478 -20.55 -22.52 -26.24
N ARG A 479 -20.15 -21.32 -25.80
CA ARG A 479 -21.00 -20.35 -25.09
C ARG A 479 -21.60 -19.28 -26.00
N LEU A 480 -21.16 -19.19 -27.25
CA LEU A 480 -21.53 -18.14 -28.19
C LEU A 480 -23.05 -18.01 -28.39
N ALA A 481 -23.78 -19.13 -28.47
CA ALA A 481 -25.24 -19.14 -28.59
C ALA A 481 -25.98 -18.67 -27.32
N LEU A 482 -25.35 -18.76 -26.15
CA LEU A 482 -25.89 -18.25 -24.88
C LEU A 482 -25.69 -16.74 -24.79
N PHE A 483 -24.49 -16.25 -25.15
CA PHE A 483 -24.19 -14.83 -25.27
C PHE A 483 -25.10 -14.14 -26.32
N ASP A 484 -25.27 -14.75 -27.50
CA ASP A 484 -26.14 -14.26 -28.58
C ASP A 484 -27.64 -14.23 -28.19
N SER A 485 -28.02 -14.83 -27.05
CA SER A 485 -29.36 -14.71 -26.47
C SER A 485 -29.52 -13.55 -25.46
N GLY A 486 -28.46 -12.79 -25.19
CA GLY A 486 -28.43 -11.67 -24.24
C GLY A 486 -28.00 -12.05 -22.80
N ALA A 487 -27.43 -13.24 -22.60
CA ALA A 487 -26.88 -13.64 -21.31
C ALA A 487 -25.54 -12.94 -21.03
N LEU A 488 -25.36 -12.43 -19.81
CA LEU A 488 -24.11 -11.76 -19.39
C LEU A 488 -23.13 -12.69 -18.69
N PHE A 489 -23.63 -13.55 -17.78
CA PHE A 489 -22.81 -14.27 -16.82
C PHE A 489 -22.43 -15.67 -17.28
N ASN A 490 -21.24 -16.11 -16.86
CA ASN A 490 -20.76 -17.46 -17.08
C ASN A 490 -21.52 -18.45 -16.18
N PRO A 491 -22.25 -19.44 -16.75
CA PRO A 491 -23.00 -20.41 -15.94
C PRO A 491 -22.08 -21.23 -15.02
N ASP A 492 -20.86 -21.53 -15.47
CA ASP A 492 -19.86 -22.31 -14.70
C ASP A 492 -19.44 -21.58 -13.41
N TRP A 493 -19.61 -20.25 -13.36
CA TRP A 493 -19.40 -19.40 -12.19
C TRP A 493 -20.69 -19.19 -11.38
N THR A 494 -21.82 -18.88 -12.03
CA THR A 494 -23.08 -18.65 -11.30
C THR A 494 -23.58 -19.88 -10.55
N ASP A 495 -23.29 -21.08 -11.05
CA ASP A 495 -23.60 -22.34 -10.36
C ASP A 495 -22.80 -22.50 -9.05
N ARG A 496 -21.60 -21.90 -8.93
CA ARG A 496 -20.85 -21.82 -7.68
C ARG A 496 -21.51 -20.84 -6.68
N LEU A 497 -22.11 -19.76 -7.16
CA LEU A 497 -22.85 -18.80 -6.33
C LEU A 497 -24.22 -19.32 -5.82
N ALA A 498 -24.64 -20.52 -6.21
CA ALA A 498 -25.92 -21.09 -5.81
C ALA A 498 -26.07 -21.21 -4.27
N ALA A 499 -24.98 -21.51 -3.56
CA ALA A 499 -24.93 -21.80 -2.11
C ALA A 499 -24.77 -20.57 -1.19
N PHE A 500 -24.95 -19.35 -1.69
CA PHE A 500 -24.84 -18.11 -0.90
C PHE A 500 -26.11 -17.29 -1.03
N ASP A 501 -26.62 -16.70 0.06
CA ASP A 501 -27.89 -15.95 0.04
C ASP A 501 -27.72 -14.47 -0.33
N THR A 502 -26.51 -13.94 -0.17
CA THR A 502 -26.16 -12.53 -0.38
C THR A 502 -24.82 -12.42 -1.08
N LEU A 503 -24.71 -11.52 -2.07
CA LEU A 503 -23.47 -11.24 -2.77
C LEU A 503 -22.95 -9.84 -2.35
N ARG A 504 -21.69 -9.75 -1.89
CA ARG A 504 -21.04 -8.47 -1.55
C ARG A 504 -20.22 -7.98 -2.75
N PHE A 505 -20.50 -6.76 -3.18
CA PHE A 505 -19.96 -6.18 -4.41
C PHE A 505 -18.74 -5.26 -4.20
N MET A 506 -18.08 -5.29 -3.03
CA MET A 506 -17.03 -4.33 -2.67
C MET A 506 -15.92 -4.16 -3.74
N ASP A 507 -15.31 -5.28 -4.19
CA ASP A 507 -14.30 -5.25 -5.25
C ASP A 507 -14.92 -4.92 -6.61
N TRP A 508 -16.09 -5.51 -6.93
CA TRP A 508 -16.85 -5.16 -8.14
C TRP A 508 -17.26 -3.68 -8.21
N MET A 509 -17.24 -2.94 -7.09
CA MET A 509 -17.51 -1.51 -7.02
C MET A 509 -16.24 -0.65 -6.97
N GLU A 510 -15.04 -1.25 -6.97
CA GLU A 510 -13.75 -0.57 -6.76
C GLU A 510 -13.78 0.35 -5.53
N THR A 511 -14.25 -0.18 -4.39
CA THR A 511 -14.53 0.63 -3.19
C THR A 511 -13.27 1.12 -2.47
N ASN A 512 -12.25 0.25 -2.35
CA ASN A 512 -11.02 0.57 -1.64
C ASN A 512 -10.18 1.56 -2.46
N ASN A 513 -9.84 2.70 -1.88
CA ASN A 513 -9.18 3.83 -2.56
C ASN A 513 -9.99 4.46 -3.72
N SER A 514 -11.31 4.22 -3.80
CA SER A 514 -12.15 4.69 -4.91
C SER A 514 -12.07 6.19 -5.16
N THR A 515 -11.85 6.59 -6.41
CA THR A 515 -11.84 7.99 -6.86
C THR A 515 -13.22 8.51 -7.31
N GLN A 516 -14.25 7.64 -7.35
CA GLN A 516 -15.61 8.02 -7.77
C GLN A 516 -16.25 8.95 -6.74
N ALA A 517 -16.68 10.14 -7.18
CA ALA A 517 -17.29 11.16 -6.33
C ALA A 517 -18.66 11.63 -6.86
N LEU A 518 -18.80 11.79 -8.18
CA LEU A 518 -19.98 12.30 -8.87
C LEU A 518 -20.71 11.18 -9.63
N TRP A 519 -22.03 11.33 -9.83
CA TRP A 519 -22.86 10.29 -10.44
C TRP A 519 -22.44 9.92 -11.88
N GLU A 520 -21.82 10.86 -12.59
CA GLU A 520 -21.21 10.70 -13.91
C GLU A 520 -19.87 9.93 -13.92
N ASP A 521 -19.19 9.75 -12.78
CA ASP A 521 -17.90 9.04 -12.72
C ASP A 521 -18.07 7.52 -12.91
N ARG A 522 -19.25 7.01 -12.54
CA ARG A 522 -19.59 5.59 -12.38
C ARG A 522 -19.31 4.73 -13.63
N PRO A 523 -19.07 3.42 -13.46
CA PRO A 523 -19.05 2.47 -14.58
C PRO A 523 -20.41 2.36 -15.30
N LEU A 524 -20.35 2.19 -16.62
CA LEU A 524 -21.49 2.06 -17.53
C LEU A 524 -21.46 0.73 -18.30
N VAL A 525 -22.63 0.25 -18.72
CA VAL A 525 -22.76 -1.03 -19.44
C VAL A 525 -22.01 -1.01 -20.78
N THR A 526 -21.88 0.17 -21.39
CA THR A 526 -21.18 0.39 -22.67
C THR A 526 -19.65 0.37 -22.55
N ASP A 527 -19.08 0.60 -21.34
CA ASP A 527 -17.64 0.60 -21.10
C ASP A 527 -16.95 -0.66 -21.66
N ALA A 528 -15.88 -0.48 -22.43
CA ALA A 528 -15.16 -1.55 -23.13
C ALA A 528 -14.67 -2.67 -22.20
N SER A 529 -14.28 -2.30 -20.98
CA SER A 529 -13.97 -3.22 -19.89
C SER A 529 -14.49 -2.68 -18.56
N TRP A 530 -14.89 -3.59 -17.67
CA TRP A 530 -15.32 -3.27 -16.31
C TRP A 530 -14.15 -3.39 -15.29
N ALA A 531 -12.97 -3.81 -15.73
CA ALA A 531 -11.73 -3.89 -14.94
C ALA A 531 -11.01 -2.52 -14.78
N HIS A 532 -11.75 -1.40 -14.80
CA HIS A 532 -11.19 -0.03 -14.79
C HIS A 532 -11.88 0.89 -13.78
N LYS A 533 -13.19 0.75 -13.64
CA LYS A 533 -14.07 1.56 -12.77
C LYS A 533 -15.00 0.68 -11.92
N GLY A 534 -14.81 -0.63 -11.96
CA GLY A 534 -15.74 -1.63 -11.47
C GLY A 534 -16.85 -1.97 -12.46
N VAL A 535 -17.73 -2.85 -12.01
CA VAL A 535 -18.88 -3.37 -12.74
C VAL A 535 -20.07 -2.40 -12.62
N PRO A 536 -20.84 -2.14 -13.70
CA PRO A 536 -22.00 -1.26 -13.64
C PRO A 536 -23.09 -1.79 -12.69
N LEU A 537 -23.76 -0.87 -11.98
CA LEU A 537 -24.87 -1.22 -11.08
C LEU A 537 -25.99 -1.98 -11.80
N GLU A 538 -26.27 -1.65 -13.06
CA GLU A 538 -27.23 -2.36 -13.90
C GLU A 538 -26.87 -3.86 -14.07
N VAL A 539 -25.58 -4.19 -14.08
CA VAL A 539 -25.08 -5.58 -14.17
C VAL A 539 -25.16 -6.27 -12.80
N MET A 540 -24.83 -5.58 -11.71
CA MET A 540 -25.00 -6.13 -10.34
C MET A 540 -26.48 -6.49 -10.07
N LEU A 541 -27.41 -5.62 -10.47
CA LEU A 541 -28.85 -5.85 -10.36
C LEU A 541 -29.31 -7.00 -11.27
N ALA A 542 -28.76 -7.13 -12.48
CA ALA A 542 -29.02 -8.28 -13.34
C ALA A 542 -28.56 -9.62 -12.71
N LEU A 543 -27.41 -9.62 -12.02
CA LEU A 543 -26.90 -10.80 -11.31
C LEU A 543 -27.84 -11.22 -10.17
N ILE A 544 -28.10 -10.33 -9.20
CA ILE A 544 -28.91 -10.71 -8.03
C ILE A 544 -30.36 -11.04 -8.38
N ASN A 545 -30.94 -10.42 -9.41
CA ASN A 545 -32.30 -10.75 -9.86
C ASN A 545 -32.37 -12.09 -10.61
N SER A 546 -31.35 -12.42 -11.42
CA SER A 546 -31.32 -13.70 -12.14
C SER A 546 -31.03 -14.91 -11.23
N LEU A 547 -30.22 -14.71 -10.19
CA LEU A 547 -29.87 -15.74 -9.20
C LEU A 547 -30.78 -15.72 -7.94
N GLY A 548 -31.66 -14.74 -7.82
CA GLY A 548 -32.56 -14.58 -6.66
C GLY A 548 -31.83 -14.36 -5.34
N LYS A 549 -30.83 -13.47 -5.32
CA LYS A 549 -29.96 -13.21 -4.16
C LYS A 549 -30.21 -11.83 -3.54
N ASN A 550 -29.77 -11.63 -2.31
CA ASN A 550 -29.62 -10.31 -1.72
C ASN A 550 -28.32 -9.64 -2.23
N ALA A 551 -28.21 -8.33 -2.10
CA ALA A 551 -26.99 -7.58 -2.44
C ALA A 551 -26.43 -6.85 -1.21
N TRP A 552 -25.11 -6.77 -1.10
CA TRP A 552 -24.41 -5.84 -0.21
C TRP A 552 -23.59 -4.88 -1.07
N PHE A 553 -23.94 -3.60 -1.00
CA PHE A 553 -23.31 -2.51 -1.74
C PHE A 553 -22.46 -1.64 -0.80
N ASN A 554 -21.32 -1.18 -1.30
CA ASN A 554 -20.37 -0.34 -0.58
C ASN A 554 -20.24 1.01 -1.30
N MET A 555 -20.70 2.11 -0.69
CA MET A 555 -20.65 3.42 -1.35
C MET A 555 -19.21 3.97 -1.37
N PRO A 556 -18.70 4.52 -2.49
CA PRO A 556 -17.38 5.16 -2.53
C PRO A 556 -17.24 6.25 -1.45
N HIS A 557 -16.05 6.38 -0.86
CA HIS A 557 -15.86 7.33 0.25
C HIS A 557 -16.05 8.80 -0.18
N LEU A 558 -15.62 9.15 -1.40
CA LEU A 558 -15.79 10.48 -1.97
C LEU A 558 -17.20 10.75 -2.53
N ALA A 559 -18.11 9.77 -2.52
CA ALA A 559 -19.43 9.89 -3.15
C ALA A 559 -20.29 11.01 -2.53
N ASP A 560 -20.74 11.92 -3.38
CA ASP A 560 -21.64 13.01 -2.99
C ASP A 560 -23.08 12.51 -2.74
N ASP A 561 -23.92 13.38 -2.17
CA ASP A 561 -25.32 13.08 -1.90
C ASP A 561 -26.15 12.84 -3.18
N THR A 562 -25.70 13.34 -4.34
CA THR A 562 -26.32 13.09 -5.65
C THR A 562 -26.03 11.68 -6.14
N PHE A 563 -24.77 11.24 -6.09
CA PHE A 563 -24.34 9.85 -6.36
C PHE A 563 -25.15 8.88 -5.50
N VAL A 564 -25.07 9.04 -4.17
CA VAL A 564 -25.70 8.11 -3.20
C VAL A 564 -27.21 8.05 -3.42
N ARG A 565 -27.86 9.20 -3.64
CA ARG A 565 -29.32 9.27 -3.85
C ARG A 565 -29.76 8.74 -5.21
N ASN A 566 -28.92 8.78 -6.24
CA ASN A 566 -29.23 8.20 -7.54
C ASN A 566 -28.97 6.69 -7.56
N PHE A 567 -27.89 6.22 -6.91
CA PHE A 567 -27.61 4.81 -6.68
C PHE A 567 -28.76 4.16 -5.91
N ALA A 568 -29.17 4.75 -4.78
CA ALA A 568 -30.27 4.24 -3.95
C ALA A 568 -31.60 4.14 -4.73
N LYS A 569 -31.94 5.10 -5.59
CA LYS A 569 -33.11 5.04 -6.48
C LYS A 569 -33.00 3.91 -7.50
N LEU A 570 -31.83 3.74 -8.14
CA LEU A 570 -31.64 2.74 -9.18
C LEU A 570 -31.71 1.31 -8.61
N VAL A 571 -31.18 1.10 -7.39
CA VAL A 571 -31.41 -0.15 -6.65
C VAL A 571 -32.88 -0.29 -6.27
N GLN A 572 -33.51 0.71 -5.63
CA GLN A 572 -34.91 0.62 -5.20
C GLN A 572 -35.87 0.27 -6.35
N GLY A 573 -35.66 0.84 -7.53
CA GLY A 573 -36.48 0.57 -8.72
C GLY A 573 -36.07 -0.66 -9.53
N GLY A 574 -34.89 -1.24 -9.26
CA GLY A 574 -34.31 -2.34 -10.05
C GLY A 574 -34.17 -3.67 -9.31
N ILE A 575 -34.21 -3.70 -7.98
CA ILE A 575 -34.11 -4.93 -7.17
C ILE A 575 -35.46 -5.68 -7.09
N ASP A 576 -35.43 -7.01 -7.13
CA ASP A 576 -36.58 -7.86 -6.80
C ASP A 576 -37.12 -7.51 -5.39
N PRO A 577 -38.41 -7.11 -5.24
CA PRO A 577 -39.02 -6.77 -3.95
C PRO A 577 -38.95 -7.85 -2.86
N ALA A 578 -38.67 -9.11 -3.22
CA ALA A 578 -38.45 -10.18 -2.23
C ALA A 578 -37.05 -10.12 -1.57
N ARG A 579 -36.12 -9.29 -2.07
CA ARG A 579 -34.71 -9.24 -1.64
C ARG A 579 -34.41 -8.09 -0.68
N THR A 580 -33.20 -8.16 -0.15
CA THR A 580 -32.60 -7.21 0.78
C THR A 580 -31.41 -6.54 0.11
N ALA A 581 -31.34 -5.21 0.21
CA ALA A 581 -30.13 -4.43 -0.03
C ALA A 581 -29.48 -4.12 1.33
N TYR A 582 -28.31 -4.69 1.58
CA TYR A 582 -27.39 -4.25 2.63
C TYR A 582 -26.56 -3.09 2.07
N VAL A 583 -26.39 -2.02 2.86
CA VAL A 583 -25.72 -0.80 2.41
C VAL A 583 -24.70 -0.35 3.45
N GLU A 584 -23.44 -0.31 3.03
CA GLU A 584 -22.30 0.13 3.82
C GLU A 584 -21.68 1.39 3.18
N TYR A 585 -21.16 2.30 3.99
CA TYR A 585 -20.38 3.45 3.49
C TYR A 585 -18.89 3.10 3.50
N SER A 586 -18.28 3.08 2.32
CA SER A 586 -16.91 2.64 2.04
C SER A 586 -16.62 1.23 2.60
N ASN A 587 -15.37 0.95 2.95
CA ASN A 587 -14.89 -0.29 3.56
C ASN A 587 -13.71 0.04 4.49
N GLU A 588 -13.58 -0.68 5.61
CA GLU A 588 -12.51 -0.52 6.62
C GLU A 588 -12.04 0.93 6.86
N VAL A 589 -12.96 1.86 7.20
CA VAL A 589 -12.63 3.28 7.50
C VAL A 589 -12.04 3.46 8.91
N TRP A 590 -11.02 2.64 9.14
CA TRP A 590 -10.17 2.49 10.33
C TRP A 590 -8.80 1.92 9.93
N ASN A 591 -8.67 1.30 8.75
CA ASN A 591 -7.42 0.77 8.23
C ASN A 591 -6.66 1.87 7.45
N PHE A 592 -5.58 2.38 8.04
CA PHE A 592 -4.76 3.47 7.48
C PHE A 592 -4.00 3.11 6.20
N GLN A 593 -3.99 1.84 5.77
CA GLN A 593 -3.48 1.45 4.44
C GLN A 593 -4.32 2.06 3.31
N PHE A 594 -5.63 2.23 3.52
CA PHE A 594 -6.54 2.75 2.50
C PHE A 594 -6.72 4.28 2.56
N ALA A 595 -6.94 4.89 1.39
CA ALA A 595 -7.17 6.33 1.25
C ALA A 595 -8.41 6.81 2.02
N GLN A 596 -9.49 6.00 2.08
CA GLN A 596 -10.71 6.39 2.78
C GLN A 596 -10.51 6.69 4.28
N THR A 597 -9.59 6.00 4.95
CA THR A 597 -9.29 6.21 6.38
C THR A 597 -8.51 7.50 6.58
N ARG A 598 -7.48 7.74 5.75
CA ARG A 598 -6.68 8.97 5.78
C ARG A 598 -7.56 10.20 5.50
N TRP A 599 -8.37 10.12 4.44
CA TRP A 599 -9.36 11.14 4.11
C TRP A 599 -10.36 11.39 5.26
N ALA A 600 -10.84 10.35 5.94
CA ALA A 600 -11.78 10.52 7.05
C ALA A 600 -11.15 11.25 8.24
N ASP A 601 -9.86 11.03 8.54
CA ASP A 601 -9.14 11.79 9.58
C ASP A 601 -8.80 13.22 9.13
N GLU A 602 -8.42 13.44 7.86
CA GLU A 602 -8.27 14.77 7.26
C GLU A 602 -9.57 15.60 7.40
N GLN A 603 -10.73 15.00 7.09
CA GLN A 603 -12.03 15.66 7.26
C GLN A 603 -12.38 15.90 8.74
N ALA A 604 -12.01 15.00 9.64
CA ALA A 604 -12.23 15.16 11.08
C ALA A 604 -11.37 16.29 11.66
N GLN A 605 -10.09 16.36 11.26
CA GLN A 605 -9.17 17.44 11.60
C GLN A 605 -9.65 18.78 11.03
N ALA A 606 -10.13 18.81 9.77
CA ALA A 606 -10.69 20.02 9.16
C ALA A 606 -11.98 20.50 9.85
N ARG A 607 -12.79 19.58 10.40
CA ARG A 607 -14.07 19.90 11.08
C ARG A 607 -13.90 20.26 12.55
N TRP A 608 -13.03 19.58 13.27
CA TRP A 608 -12.95 19.61 14.75
C TRP A 608 -11.61 20.05 15.32
N GLY A 609 -10.57 20.23 14.49
CA GLY A 609 -9.22 20.57 14.95
C GLY A 609 -8.60 19.52 15.88
N GLN A 610 -8.98 18.26 15.71
CA GLN A 610 -8.51 17.10 16.46
C GLN A 610 -8.10 16.00 15.46
N ALA A 611 -6.93 15.40 15.69
CA ALA A 611 -6.45 14.19 15.01
C ALA A 611 -6.97 12.92 15.70
N ASP A 612 -6.76 11.76 15.08
CA ASP A 612 -7.13 10.42 15.59
C ASP A 612 -8.64 10.22 15.83
N VAL A 613 -9.49 11.05 15.20
CA VAL A 613 -10.96 11.06 15.37
C VAL A 613 -11.73 10.86 14.06
N GLY A 614 -11.05 10.47 12.98
CA GLY A 614 -11.63 10.09 11.69
C GLY A 614 -12.75 9.05 11.78
N THR A 615 -12.69 8.14 12.76
CA THR A 615 -13.77 7.17 13.04
C THR A 615 -15.11 7.82 13.43
N GLN A 616 -15.09 9.01 14.04
CA GLN A 616 -16.30 9.79 14.34
C GLN A 616 -16.84 10.53 13.11
N PHE A 617 -15.94 10.99 12.22
CA PHE A 617 -16.34 11.60 10.94
C PHE A 617 -16.92 10.55 9.99
N TYR A 618 -16.29 9.36 9.91
CA TYR A 618 -16.83 8.18 9.27
C TYR A 618 -18.24 7.88 9.75
N ALA A 619 -18.46 7.78 11.06
CA ALA A 619 -19.77 7.50 11.63
C ALA A 619 -20.83 8.54 11.22
N MET A 620 -20.47 9.84 11.23
CA MET A 620 -21.34 10.92 10.76
C MET A 620 -21.71 10.73 9.27
N ARG A 621 -20.71 10.56 8.39
CA ARG A 621 -20.94 10.47 6.94
C ARG A 621 -21.68 9.18 6.56
N ALA A 622 -21.34 8.06 7.20
CA ALA A 622 -22.05 6.80 7.07
C ALA A 622 -23.52 6.94 7.47
N ALA A 623 -23.82 7.66 8.56
CA ALA A 623 -25.19 7.88 9.02
C ALA A 623 -25.99 8.77 8.05
N ASP A 624 -25.35 9.75 7.40
CA ASP A 624 -26.00 10.56 6.36
C ASP A 624 -26.28 9.75 5.09
N VAL A 625 -25.33 8.92 4.65
CA VAL A 625 -25.54 7.94 3.56
C VAL A 625 -26.71 7.00 3.88
N ALA A 626 -26.71 6.40 5.07
CA ALA A 626 -27.77 5.53 5.57
C ALA A 626 -29.15 6.24 5.54
N ARG A 627 -29.23 7.49 5.99
CA ARG A 627 -30.46 8.31 5.95
C ARG A 627 -30.94 8.60 4.53
N ILE A 628 -30.04 8.79 3.55
CA ILE A 628 -30.40 8.97 2.13
C ILE A 628 -31.01 7.69 1.56
N TRP A 629 -30.44 6.53 1.90
CA TRP A 629 -30.99 5.23 1.51
C TRP A 629 -32.36 4.95 2.15
N SER A 630 -32.52 5.23 3.46
CA SER A 630 -33.83 5.13 4.13
C SER A 630 -34.89 6.03 3.47
N GLN A 631 -34.52 7.25 3.06
CA GLN A 631 -35.42 8.15 2.32
C GLN A 631 -35.84 7.60 0.96
N ALA A 632 -34.93 6.95 0.23
CA ALA A 632 -35.22 6.33 -1.07
C ALA A 632 -36.13 5.09 -0.91
N PHE A 633 -35.87 4.26 0.11
CA PHE A 633 -36.62 3.02 0.35
C PHE A 633 -37.92 3.19 1.13
N ALA A 634 -38.20 4.36 1.72
CA ALA A 634 -39.42 4.62 2.51
C ALA A 634 -40.76 4.43 1.75
N ALA A 635 -40.74 4.42 0.41
CA ALA A 635 -41.89 4.11 -0.44
C ALA A 635 -41.73 2.79 -1.24
N GLY A 636 -40.64 2.06 -1.01
CA GLY A 636 -40.32 0.81 -1.69
C GLY A 636 -40.99 -0.42 -1.06
N GLN A 637 -40.83 -1.58 -1.72
CA GLN A 637 -41.26 -2.89 -1.20
C GLN A 637 -40.09 -3.80 -0.84
N ALA A 638 -38.93 -3.60 -1.47
CA ALA A 638 -37.69 -4.30 -1.13
C ALA A 638 -37.17 -3.89 0.25
N LYS A 639 -36.45 -4.79 0.92
CA LYS A 639 -35.86 -4.52 2.23
C LYS A 639 -34.56 -3.74 2.10
N LEU A 640 -34.34 -2.82 3.04
CA LEU A 640 -33.06 -2.13 3.27
C LEU A 640 -32.51 -2.60 4.62
N VAL A 641 -31.19 -2.75 4.72
CA VAL A 641 -30.44 -2.88 5.96
C VAL A 641 -29.26 -1.92 5.88
N ASN A 642 -29.30 -0.85 6.66
CA ASN A 642 -28.18 0.08 6.77
C ASN A 642 -27.11 -0.51 7.70
N VAL A 643 -25.86 -0.55 7.24
CA VAL A 643 -24.72 -1.19 7.91
C VAL A 643 -23.70 -0.15 8.37
N ILE A 644 -23.23 -0.31 9.62
CA ILE A 644 -22.05 0.37 10.16
C ILE A 644 -21.00 -0.67 10.56
N SER A 645 -19.72 -0.45 10.23
CA SER A 645 -18.63 -1.41 10.49
C SER A 645 -17.55 -0.87 11.45
N THR A 646 -16.72 -1.77 11.98
CA THR A 646 -15.58 -1.45 12.85
C THR A 646 -14.41 -2.42 12.65
N GLN A 647 -13.28 -2.17 13.32
CA GLN A 647 -12.20 -3.15 13.47
C GLN A 647 -12.54 -4.18 14.56
N THR A 648 -12.44 -5.47 14.22
CA THR A 648 -12.78 -6.58 15.14
C THR A 648 -11.84 -6.73 16.32
N GLY A 649 -10.53 -6.55 16.10
CA GLY A 649 -9.50 -6.82 17.11
C GLY A 649 -9.39 -5.76 18.20
N TRP A 650 -9.70 -4.50 17.87
CA TRP A 650 -9.63 -3.37 18.79
C TRP A 650 -10.96 -3.18 19.52
N LEU A 651 -11.21 -4.06 20.49
CA LEU A 651 -12.38 -3.98 21.37
C LEU A 651 -12.42 -2.62 22.08
N GLY A 652 -13.46 -1.83 21.86
CA GLY A 652 -13.62 -0.47 22.37
C GLY A 652 -13.57 0.62 21.28
N LEU A 653 -13.08 0.32 20.07
CA LEU A 653 -13.02 1.28 18.95
C LEU A 653 -14.43 1.65 18.47
N GLU A 654 -15.34 0.67 18.47
CA GLU A 654 -16.74 0.84 18.09
C GLU A 654 -17.50 1.85 18.97
N ALA A 655 -17.04 2.10 20.20
CA ALA A 655 -17.60 3.13 21.06
C ALA A 655 -17.49 4.54 20.45
N ASN A 656 -16.41 4.84 19.72
CA ASN A 656 -16.25 6.11 19.00
C ASN A 656 -17.19 6.19 17.80
N ILE A 657 -17.42 5.07 17.10
CA ILE A 657 -18.26 5.00 15.90
C ILE A 657 -19.74 5.11 16.28
N LEU A 658 -20.22 4.28 17.21
CA LEU A 658 -21.65 4.19 17.56
C LEU A 658 -22.13 5.40 18.37
N ASN A 659 -21.29 5.96 19.26
CA ASN A 659 -21.68 7.11 20.09
C ASN A 659 -21.29 8.47 19.48
N ALA A 660 -20.19 8.52 18.71
CA ALA A 660 -19.63 9.70 18.05
C ALA A 660 -19.78 11.01 18.85
N PRO A 661 -19.14 11.13 20.03
CA PRO A 661 -19.34 12.25 20.96
C PRO A 661 -19.13 13.64 20.34
N LEU A 662 -18.24 13.81 19.36
CA LEU A 662 -18.05 15.09 18.66
C LEU A 662 -19.27 15.46 17.78
N VAL A 663 -19.84 14.48 17.07
CA VAL A 663 -21.06 14.63 16.26
C VAL A 663 -22.26 15.01 17.15
N VAL A 664 -22.38 14.39 18.31
CA VAL A 664 -23.42 14.70 19.29
C VAL A 664 -23.19 16.07 19.96
N ALA A 665 -21.94 16.50 20.15
CA ALA A 665 -21.61 17.81 20.69
C ALA A 665 -21.97 18.97 19.74
N GLU A 666 -21.99 18.75 18.43
CA GLU A 666 -22.56 19.69 17.44
C GLU A 666 -24.10 19.75 17.46
N GLY A 667 -24.76 18.84 18.18
CA GLY A 667 -26.22 18.72 18.21
C GLY A 667 -26.81 17.93 17.04
N LEU A 668 -26.01 17.15 16.31
CA LEU A 668 -26.50 16.25 15.27
C LEU A 668 -27.09 14.96 15.88
N PRO A 669 -28.02 14.26 15.19
CA PRO A 669 -28.56 12.98 15.66
C PRO A 669 -27.47 11.90 15.70
N LYS A 670 -27.56 10.98 16.66
CA LYS A 670 -26.49 9.99 16.88
C LYS A 670 -26.34 9.10 15.64
N PRO A 671 -25.12 8.75 15.22
CA PRO A 671 -24.92 7.85 14.09
C PRO A 671 -25.65 6.52 14.22
N VAL A 672 -25.59 5.86 15.39
CA VAL A 672 -26.28 4.58 15.65
C VAL A 672 -27.78 4.59 15.34
N GLU A 673 -28.46 5.74 15.41
CA GLU A 673 -29.89 5.90 15.13
C GLU A 673 -30.24 5.84 13.61
N ALA A 674 -29.25 5.62 12.74
CA ALA A 674 -29.43 5.50 11.29
C ALA A 674 -29.25 4.07 10.74
N PHE A 675 -28.81 3.11 11.57
CA PHE A 675 -28.41 1.77 11.15
C PHE A 675 -29.33 0.67 11.66
N ASP A 676 -29.31 -0.47 10.98
CA ASP A 676 -30.05 -1.68 11.32
C ASP A 676 -29.11 -2.82 11.74
N ALA A 677 -27.87 -2.83 11.21
CA ALA A 677 -26.86 -3.86 11.48
C ALA A 677 -25.48 -3.27 11.80
N TYR A 678 -24.73 -3.99 12.64
CA TYR A 678 -23.37 -3.72 13.07
C TYR A 678 -22.46 -4.83 12.55
N ALA A 679 -21.42 -4.43 11.81
CA ALA A 679 -20.57 -5.36 11.06
C ALA A 679 -19.14 -5.42 11.59
N VAL A 680 -18.62 -6.64 11.71
CA VAL A 680 -17.23 -6.95 12.08
C VAL A 680 -16.58 -7.85 11.03
N THR A 681 -15.27 -8.08 11.13
CA THR A 681 -14.60 -9.18 10.42
C THR A 681 -14.61 -10.48 11.24
N GLY A 682 -14.31 -11.59 10.60
CA GLY A 682 -14.02 -12.89 11.21
C GLY A 682 -12.72 -13.48 10.67
N TYR A 683 -11.68 -12.65 10.57
CA TYR A 683 -10.35 -13.08 10.17
C TYR A 683 -9.67 -13.91 11.26
N PHE A 684 -8.94 -14.95 10.87
CA PHE A 684 -8.08 -15.74 11.75
C PHE A 684 -6.74 -16.13 11.11
N GLY A 685 -5.73 -16.36 11.95
CA GLY A 685 -4.45 -16.99 11.60
C GLY A 685 -3.41 -16.13 10.90
N GLY A 686 -3.66 -14.83 10.68
CA GLY A 686 -2.63 -13.89 10.22
C GLY A 686 -1.42 -13.81 11.14
N ILE A 687 -1.58 -14.17 12.42
CA ILE A 687 -0.51 -14.28 13.41
C ILE A 687 0.64 -15.21 12.97
N LEU A 688 0.36 -16.26 12.19
CA LEU A 688 1.40 -17.18 11.66
C LEU A 688 2.31 -16.49 10.65
N GLY A 689 1.82 -15.45 9.97
CA GLY A 689 2.56 -14.69 8.96
C GLY A 689 3.56 -13.69 9.50
N LEU A 690 3.48 -13.37 10.81
CA LEU A 690 4.33 -12.36 11.43
C LEU A 690 5.78 -12.82 11.48
N GLU A 691 6.71 -11.88 11.27
CA GLU A 691 8.16 -12.09 11.48
C GLU A 691 8.48 -12.72 12.85
N ALA A 692 7.73 -12.35 13.89
CA ALA A 692 7.83 -12.90 15.25
C ALA A 692 7.45 -14.40 15.37
N ARG A 693 6.89 -15.01 14.32
CA ARG A 693 6.65 -16.46 14.20
C ARG A 693 7.58 -17.15 13.20
N GLY A 694 8.49 -16.43 12.53
CA GLY A 694 9.40 -16.96 11.51
C GLY A 694 10.17 -18.21 11.95
N GLU A 695 10.97 -18.11 13.02
CA GLU A 695 11.74 -19.25 13.58
C GLU A 695 10.84 -20.45 13.95
N GLN A 696 9.59 -20.21 14.37
CA GLN A 696 8.62 -21.25 14.71
C GLN A 696 8.12 -21.96 13.43
N MET A 697 7.77 -21.20 12.39
CA MET A 697 7.33 -21.73 11.10
C MET A 697 8.45 -22.50 10.39
N GLU A 698 9.67 -21.95 10.36
CA GLU A 698 10.87 -22.63 9.84
C GLU A 698 11.09 -23.98 10.55
N SER A 699 11.04 -23.99 11.89
CA SER A 699 11.22 -25.21 12.70
C SER A 699 10.16 -26.28 12.41
N TRP A 700 8.90 -25.87 12.22
CA TRP A 700 7.83 -26.78 11.83
C TRP A 700 8.04 -27.37 10.43
N LEU A 701 8.43 -26.54 9.46
CA LEU A 701 8.68 -26.95 8.08
C LEU A 701 9.91 -27.88 7.96
N ASP A 702 10.97 -27.63 8.72
CA ASP A 702 12.17 -28.48 8.78
C ASP A 702 11.88 -29.87 9.36
N GLU A 703 11.18 -29.92 10.51
CA GLU A 703 10.78 -31.18 11.12
C GLU A 703 9.78 -31.95 10.24
N SER A 704 8.94 -31.25 9.48
CA SER A 704 7.98 -31.84 8.54
C SER A 704 8.68 -32.47 7.31
N VAL A 705 9.57 -31.74 6.64
CA VAL A 705 10.41 -32.27 5.53
C VAL A 705 11.24 -33.48 5.99
N LYS A 706 11.82 -33.40 7.19
CA LYS A 706 12.59 -34.48 7.82
C LYS A 706 11.74 -35.73 8.07
N ARG A 707 10.49 -35.58 8.52
CA ARG A 707 9.55 -36.70 8.73
C ARG A 707 9.10 -37.34 7.42
N ALA A 708 8.74 -36.53 6.42
CA ALA A 708 8.43 -37.01 5.07
C ALA A 708 9.60 -37.83 4.48
N THR A 709 10.82 -37.32 4.62
CA THR A 709 12.06 -38.01 4.19
C THR A 709 12.24 -39.36 4.89
N GLN A 710 12.05 -39.42 6.21
CA GLN A 710 12.20 -40.65 6.98
C GLN A 710 11.11 -41.69 6.65
N ALA A 711 9.86 -41.25 6.45
CA ALA A 711 8.76 -42.12 6.05
C ALA A 711 8.98 -42.73 4.65
N ALA A 712 9.33 -41.91 3.65
CA ALA A 712 9.59 -42.37 2.30
C ALA A 712 10.82 -43.31 2.21
N GLN A 713 11.85 -43.08 3.04
CA GLN A 713 12.98 -44.01 3.17
C GLN A 713 12.58 -45.34 3.83
N ALA A 714 11.66 -45.32 4.82
CA ALA A 714 11.13 -46.53 5.45
C ALA A 714 10.22 -47.35 4.51
N GLU A 715 9.57 -46.69 3.54
CA GLU A 715 8.87 -47.33 2.41
C GLU A 715 9.84 -47.97 1.38
N GLY A 716 11.15 -47.75 1.52
CA GLY A 716 12.18 -48.30 0.64
C GLY A 716 12.38 -47.52 -0.67
N LEU A 717 11.81 -46.31 -0.78
CA LEU A 717 11.86 -45.49 -1.99
C LEU A 717 13.25 -44.87 -2.18
N THR A 718 13.66 -44.73 -3.45
CA THR A 718 14.94 -44.11 -3.83
C THR A 718 14.80 -43.32 -5.13
N GLY A 719 15.72 -42.37 -5.37
CA GLY A 719 15.73 -41.56 -6.59
C GLY A 719 14.45 -40.72 -6.75
N ALA A 720 13.90 -40.69 -7.96
CA ALA A 720 12.70 -39.89 -8.27
C ALA A 720 11.50 -40.26 -7.38
N GLY A 721 11.25 -41.55 -7.10
CA GLY A 721 10.12 -41.97 -6.26
C GLY A 721 10.29 -41.60 -4.78
N LEU A 722 11.52 -41.40 -4.30
CA LEU A 722 11.76 -40.83 -2.97
C LEU A 722 11.42 -39.33 -2.96
N GLN A 723 11.83 -38.60 -4.00
CA GLN A 723 11.57 -37.17 -4.14
C GLN A 723 10.07 -36.88 -4.27
N GLU A 724 9.38 -37.59 -5.16
CA GLU A 724 7.93 -37.50 -5.38
C GLU A 724 7.14 -37.76 -4.08
N ARG A 725 7.55 -38.75 -3.28
CA ARG A 725 6.91 -39.06 -1.99
C ARG A 725 7.16 -37.97 -0.94
N ILE A 726 8.35 -37.37 -0.93
CA ILE A 726 8.67 -36.23 -0.05
C ILE A 726 7.84 -35.02 -0.48
N GLU A 727 7.84 -34.65 -1.75
CA GLU A 727 7.09 -33.50 -2.27
C GLU A 727 5.59 -33.59 -1.97
N ALA A 728 5.03 -34.79 -2.01
CA ALA A 728 3.63 -35.08 -1.68
C ALA A 728 3.29 -35.14 -0.17
N THR A 729 4.28 -35.10 0.75
CA THR A 729 4.04 -35.21 2.22
C THR A 729 4.85 -34.23 3.08
N GLN A 730 5.69 -33.39 2.48
CA GLN A 730 6.61 -32.46 3.15
C GLN A 730 5.93 -31.49 4.12
N TYR A 731 4.63 -31.24 3.97
CA TYR A 731 3.85 -30.34 4.81
C TYR A 731 2.94 -31.04 5.84
N ASP A 732 2.79 -32.37 5.81
CA ASP A 732 1.80 -33.09 6.64
C ASP A 732 1.88 -32.75 8.14
N TYR A 733 3.11 -32.64 8.67
CA TYR A 733 3.35 -32.35 10.09
C TYR A 733 3.27 -30.85 10.39
N ALA A 734 3.70 -29.98 9.47
CA ALA A 734 3.52 -28.53 9.60
C ALA A 734 2.04 -28.14 9.56
N THR A 735 1.25 -28.74 8.67
CA THR A 735 -0.22 -28.63 8.57
C THR A 735 -0.90 -29.08 9.86
N MET A 736 -0.44 -30.18 10.48
CA MET A 736 -0.97 -30.62 11.77
C MET A 736 -0.72 -29.59 12.89
N LEU A 737 0.49 -29.03 12.97
CA LEU A 737 0.84 -28.04 14.00
C LEU A 737 0.15 -26.69 13.78
N ALA A 738 0.09 -26.19 12.53
CA ALA A 738 -0.63 -24.98 12.19
C ALA A 738 -2.13 -25.09 12.48
N ALA A 739 -2.75 -26.24 12.20
CA ALA A 739 -4.14 -26.49 12.54
C ALA A 739 -4.39 -26.43 14.05
N GLN A 740 -3.57 -27.13 14.84
CA GLN A 740 -3.69 -27.14 16.30
C GLN A 740 -3.43 -25.76 16.93
N GLU A 741 -2.48 -24.99 16.40
CA GLU A 741 -2.22 -23.62 16.83
C GLU A 741 -3.41 -22.69 16.52
N LEU A 742 -4.03 -22.80 15.34
CA LEU A 742 -5.16 -21.94 14.96
C LEU A 742 -6.50 -22.37 15.57
N GLU A 743 -6.61 -23.61 16.04
CA GLU A 743 -7.75 -24.05 16.83
C GLU A 743 -7.78 -23.33 18.18
N ASN A 744 -6.67 -23.34 18.93
CA ASN A 744 -6.65 -22.99 20.36
C ASN A 744 -5.27 -22.55 20.93
N GLY A 745 -4.29 -22.27 20.08
CA GLY A 745 -2.97 -21.77 20.49
C GLY A 745 -2.11 -22.75 21.30
N SER A 746 -2.47 -24.04 21.34
CA SER A 746 -1.81 -24.99 22.25
C SER A 746 -0.41 -25.46 21.83
N VAL A 747 0.11 -25.00 20.69
CA VAL A 747 1.48 -25.34 20.24
C VAL A 747 2.49 -24.30 20.73
N SER A 748 2.15 -23.00 20.74
CA SER A 748 2.97 -21.94 21.33
C SER A 748 2.55 -21.49 22.74
N GLY A 749 1.31 -21.77 23.15
CA GLY A 749 0.66 -21.20 24.32
C GLY A 749 -0.01 -19.83 24.08
N GLN A 750 -0.08 -19.35 22.83
CA GLN A 750 -0.68 -18.06 22.47
C GLN A 750 -2.04 -18.26 21.77
N ASN A 751 -3.14 -18.03 22.49
CA ASN A 751 -4.50 -18.21 21.97
C ASN A 751 -4.99 -17.07 21.07
N ALA A 752 -4.28 -15.94 20.94
CA ALA A 752 -4.75 -14.81 20.13
C ALA A 752 -4.82 -15.17 18.62
N ASP A 753 -5.82 -14.62 17.92
CA ASP A 753 -6.04 -14.84 16.47
C ASP A 753 -6.36 -16.32 16.09
N THR A 754 -6.98 -17.04 17.03
CA THR A 754 -7.43 -18.44 16.89
C THR A 754 -8.96 -18.54 16.92
N ILE A 755 -9.50 -19.67 16.43
CA ILE A 755 -10.94 -19.95 16.46
C ILE A 755 -11.50 -19.95 17.91
N SER A 756 -10.75 -20.51 18.86
CA SER A 756 -11.07 -20.50 20.29
C SER A 756 -11.20 -19.08 20.86
N ASP A 757 -10.33 -18.16 20.49
CA ASP A 757 -10.37 -16.75 20.93
C ASP A 757 -11.50 -15.97 20.26
N LEU A 758 -11.74 -16.22 18.97
CA LEU A 758 -12.86 -15.63 18.24
C LEU A 758 -14.20 -16.03 18.86
N ALA A 759 -14.46 -17.34 18.98
CA ALA A 759 -15.70 -17.87 19.53
C ALA A 759 -15.85 -17.65 21.05
N GLY A 760 -14.74 -17.67 21.80
CA GLY A 760 -14.75 -17.59 23.26
C GLY A 760 -14.72 -16.17 23.84
N ARG A 761 -14.21 -15.18 23.10
CA ARG A 761 -13.98 -13.81 23.60
C ARG A 761 -14.44 -12.71 22.64
N VAL A 762 -14.06 -12.79 21.36
CA VAL A 762 -14.21 -11.66 20.43
C VAL A 762 -15.63 -11.56 19.88
N PHE A 763 -16.21 -12.63 19.34
CA PHE A 763 -17.60 -12.62 18.88
C PHE A 763 -18.60 -12.42 20.04
N PRO A 764 -18.44 -13.03 21.23
CA PRO A 764 -19.30 -12.72 22.38
C PRO A 764 -19.22 -11.26 22.86
N TYR A 765 -18.09 -10.57 22.67
CA TYR A 765 -17.99 -9.12 22.94
C TYR A 765 -18.81 -8.32 21.93
N HIS A 766 -18.60 -8.56 20.63
CA HIS A 766 -19.29 -7.84 19.56
C HIS A 766 -20.80 -8.11 19.52
N ALA A 767 -21.24 -9.30 19.95
CA ALA A 767 -22.65 -9.61 20.20
C ALA A 767 -23.27 -8.76 21.32
N GLN A 768 -22.52 -8.49 22.39
CA GLN A 768 -22.96 -7.59 23.47
C GLN A 768 -23.04 -6.13 23.00
N VAL A 769 -22.09 -5.67 22.17
CA VAL A 769 -22.14 -4.34 21.54
C VAL A 769 -23.41 -4.22 20.67
N ALA A 770 -23.61 -5.14 19.73
CA ALA A 770 -24.75 -5.12 18.82
C ALA A 770 -26.08 -5.12 19.59
N ALA A 771 -26.23 -6.02 20.58
CA ALA A 771 -27.43 -6.09 21.42
C ALA A 771 -27.66 -4.83 22.27
N ALA A 772 -26.60 -4.17 22.75
CA ALA A 772 -26.71 -2.91 23.49
C ALA A 772 -27.07 -1.71 22.58
N ALA A 773 -26.63 -1.73 21.32
CA ALA A 773 -27.00 -0.76 20.29
C ALA A 773 -28.39 -1.00 19.68
N GLY A 774 -28.93 -2.23 19.80
CA GLY A 774 -30.18 -2.65 19.17
C GLY A 774 -30.03 -3.08 17.70
N LEU A 775 -28.81 -3.35 17.26
CA LEU A 775 -28.43 -3.70 15.89
C LEU A 775 -28.28 -5.22 15.71
N GLU A 776 -28.48 -5.72 14.49
CA GLU A 776 -28.12 -7.11 14.16
C GLU A 776 -26.60 -7.26 13.99
N LEU A 777 -25.99 -8.27 14.61
CA LEU A 777 -24.58 -8.60 14.41
C LEU A 777 -24.39 -9.33 13.06
N ILE A 778 -23.63 -8.73 12.15
CA ILE A 778 -23.25 -9.31 10.85
C ILE A 778 -21.73 -9.28 10.67
N MET A 779 -21.24 -10.00 9.66
CA MET A 779 -19.82 -10.01 9.29
C MET A 779 -19.63 -9.49 7.88
N TYR A 780 -18.75 -8.50 7.67
CA TYR A 780 -18.45 -7.96 6.34
C TYR A 780 -17.38 -8.76 5.60
N GLU A 781 -16.40 -9.31 6.31
CA GLU A 781 -15.32 -10.12 5.74
C GLU A 781 -14.86 -11.20 6.73
N GLY A 782 -14.85 -12.47 6.32
CA GLY A 782 -14.56 -13.60 7.22
C GLY A 782 -13.76 -14.73 6.57
N GLY A 783 -12.90 -15.36 7.38
CA GLY A 783 -12.12 -16.52 6.97
C GLY A 783 -10.65 -16.49 7.38
N THR A 784 -9.85 -17.32 6.70
CA THR A 784 -8.39 -17.32 6.83
C THR A 784 -7.79 -15.99 6.37
N HIS A 785 -6.86 -15.45 7.16
CA HIS A 785 -5.99 -14.32 6.79
C HIS A 785 -4.50 -14.76 6.79
N ILE A 786 -4.25 -16.03 6.46
CA ILE A 786 -2.91 -16.63 6.47
C ILE A 786 -2.15 -16.25 5.19
N VAL A 787 -1.21 -15.33 5.36
CA VAL A 787 -0.27 -14.79 4.37
C VAL A 787 1.02 -14.41 5.11
N GLY A 788 2.17 -14.32 4.45
CA GLY A 788 3.37 -13.71 5.05
C GLY A 788 3.14 -12.23 5.35
N ILE A 789 3.79 -11.68 6.39
CA ILE A 789 3.68 -10.26 6.79
C ILE A 789 5.08 -9.67 6.96
N GLY A 790 5.32 -8.50 6.35
CA GLY A 790 6.66 -7.91 6.28
C GLY A 790 7.58 -8.75 5.38
N ALA A 791 8.81 -8.99 5.82
CA ALA A 791 9.79 -9.83 5.11
C ALA A 791 9.26 -11.24 4.75
N GLN A 792 8.36 -11.79 5.58
CA GLN A 792 7.79 -13.13 5.42
C GLN A 792 6.92 -13.31 4.17
N VAL A 793 6.53 -12.21 3.49
CA VAL A 793 5.88 -12.27 2.16
C VAL A 793 6.82 -12.86 1.10
N ASP A 794 8.13 -12.64 1.24
CA ASP A 794 9.13 -12.97 0.23
C ASP A 794 9.86 -14.30 0.49
N ASP A 795 9.49 -15.06 1.53
CA ASP A 795 9.89 -16.47 1.65
C ASP A 795 9.02 -17.37 0.75
N PRO A 796 9.56 -17.93 -0.35
CA PRO A 796 8.80 -18.82 -1.23
C PRO A 796 8.41 -20.14 -0.54
N ARG A 797 9.12 -20.57 0.51
CA ARG A 797 8.84 -21.80 1.25
C ARG A 797 7.63 -21.62 2.16
N LEU A 798 7.58 -20.52 2.93
CA LEU A 798 6.42 -20.16 3.74
C LEU A 798 5.20 -19.88 2.87
N ALA A 799 5.36 -19.14 1.77
CA ALA A 799 4.28 -18.87 0.83
C ALA A 799 3.68 -20.17 0.23
N ALA A 800 4.52 -21.11 -0.20
CA ALA A 800 4.07 -22.42 -0.71
C ALA A 800 3.41 -23.29 0.37
N PHE A 801 3.86 -23.22 1.63
CA PHE A 801 3.18 -23.87 2.74
C PHE A 801 1.81 -23.24 3.03
N PHE A 802 1.70 -21.91 3.03
CA PHE A 802 0.43 -21.23 3.25
C PHE A 802 -0.57 -21.47 2.10
N GLU A 803 -0.13 -21.50 0.84
CA GLU A 803 -0.98 -21.95 -0.27
C GLU A 803 -1.49 -23.37 -0.04
N HIS A 804 -0.60 -24.33 0.28
CA HIS A 804 -0.99 -25.69 0.61
C HIS A 804 -2.02 -25.72 1.76
N PHE A 805 -1.71 -25.09 2.88
CA PHE A 805 -2.47 -25.17 4.13
C PHE A 805 -3.90 -24.60 3.97
N ASN A 806 -4.07 -23.50 3.23
CA ASN A 806 -5.35 -22.83 3.02
C ASN A 806 -6.41 -23.68 2.27
N TYR A 807 -6.04 -24.83 1.70
CA TYR A 807 -6.95 -25.75 1.01
C TYR A 807 -6.89 -27.18 1.55
N THR A 808 -6.43 -27.36 2.80
CA THR A 808 -6.39 -28.66 3.51
C THR A 808 -7.73 -29.05 4.16
N PRO A 809 -7.94 -30.35 4.48
CA PRO A 809 -9.05 -30.79 5.34
C PRO A 809 -9.06 -30.11 6.72
N GLN A 810 -7.88 -29.80 7.26
CA GLN A 810 -7.70 -29.05 8.50
C GLN A 810 -8.25 -27.63 8.39
N MET A 811 -7.99 -26.93 7.28
CA MET A 811 -8.57 -25.61 7.02
C MET A 811 -10.10 -25.68 6.89
N GLY A 812 -10.64 -26.72 6.25
CA GLY A 812 -12.08 -26.99 6.22
C GLY A 812 -12.67 -27.10 7.64
N ALA A 813 -12.03 -27.86 8.53
CA ALA A 813 -12.47 -28.00 9.91
C ALA A 813 -12.39 -26.68 10.72
N LEU A 814 -11.35 -25.88 10.52
CA LEU A 814 -11.25 -24.54 11.12
C LEU A 814 -12.36 -23.60 10.62
N TYR A 815 -12.71 -23.67 9.34
CA TYR A 815 -13.86 -22.93 8.78
C TYR A 815 -15.20 -23.40 9.36
N THR A 816 -15.42 -24.71 9.52
CA THR A 816 -16.63 -25.23 10.20
C THR A 816 -16.73 -24.68 11.64
N ALA A 817 -15.64 -24.76 12.41
CA ALA A 817 -15.61 -24.26 13.79
C ALA A 817 -15.77 -22.73 13.88
N LEU A 818 -15.27 -21.97 12.89
CA LEU A 818 -15.49 -20.53 12.76
C LEU A 818 -16.99 -20.20 12.58
N LEU A 819 -17.66 -20.91 11.67
CA LEU A 819 -19.09 -20.75 11.37
C LEU A 819 -19.95 -21.15 12.57
N GLU A 820 -19.64 -22.27 13.23
CA GLU A 820 -20.32 -22.72 14.46
C GLU A 820 -20.15 -21.68 15.59
N GLY A 821 -18.93 -21.17 15.81
CA GLY A 821 -18.65 -20.15 16.82
C GLY A 821 -19.33 -18.80 16.56
N TRP A 822 -19.45 -18.42 15.28
CA TRP A 822 -20.18 -17.23 14.85
C TRP A 822 -21.69 -17.35 15.08
N ALA A 823 -22.29 -18.48 14.65
CA ALA A 823 -23.70 -18.76 14.86
C ALA A 823 -24.06 -18.89 16.35
N ALA A 824 -23.21 -19.55 17.14
CA ALA A 824 -23.36 -19.66 18.60
C ALA A 824 -23.27 -18.31 19.33
N SER A 825 -22.55 -17.34 18.76
CA SER A 825 -22.47 -15.96 19.25
C SER A 825 -23.67 -15.09 18.85
N GLY A 826 -24.62 -15.63 18.06
CA GLY A 826 -25.81 -14.92 17.59
C GLY A 826 -25.61 -14.13 16.29
N GLY A 827 -24.52 -14.38 15.55
CA GLY A 827 -24.27 -13.78 14.24
C GLY A 827 -25.36 -14.13 13.22
N ARG A 828 -25.81 -13.13 12.45
CA ARG A 828 -26.93 -13.28 11.49
C ARG A 828 -26.49 -13.62 10.08
N LEU A 829 -25.46 -12.92 9.59
CA LEU A 829 -24.90 -13.05 8.25
C LEU A 829 -23.38 -13.22 8.36
N PHE A 830 -22.82 -14.23 7.70
CA PHE A 830 -21.37 -14.44 7.58
C PHE A 830 -20.95 -14.17 6.13
N ASN A 831 -20.18 -13.12 5.85
CA ASN A 831 -19.63 -12.91 4.51
C ASN A 831 -18.22 -13.51 4.37
N ALA A 832 -18.09 -14.58 3.61
CA ALA A 832 -16.79 -15.11 3.20
C ALA A 832 -16.08 -14.11 2.28
N TYR A 833 -14.80 -13.83 2.52
CA TYR A 833 -14.07 -12.73 1.89
C TYR A 833 -14.20 -12.68 0.35
N ALA A 834 -13.79 -13.75 -0.34
CA ALA A 834 -13.82 -13.83 -1.80
C ALA A 834 -14.20 -15.25 -2.28
N ASP A 835 -14.91 -15.32 -3.40
CA ASP A 835 -15.37 -16.55 -4.04
C ASP A 835 -14.24 -17.33 -4.74
N VAL A 836 -13.69 -16.80 -5.84
CA VAL A 836 -12.77 -17.55 -6.74
C VAL A 836 -11.59 -16.67 -7.15
N TYR A 837 -10.41 -16.96 -6.60
CA TYR A 837 -9.22 -16.11 -6.79
C TYR A 837 -7.93 -16.92 -6.68
N VAL A 838 -6.96 -16.62 -7.54
CA VAL A 838 -5.69 -17.37 -7.62
C VAL A 838 -4.85 -17.08 -6.37
N PRO A 839 -4.33 -18.09 -5.65
CA PRO A 839 -3.43 -17.87 -4.53
C PRO A 839 -2.11 -17.29 -5.01
N THR A 840 -1.53 -16.39 -4.22
CA THR A 840 -0.22 -15.79 -4.49
C THR A 840 0.57 -15.63 -3.19
N LYS A 841 1.82 -15.15 -3.26
CA LYS A 841 2.58 -14.73 -2.06
C LYS A 841 1.85 -13.66 -1.22
N TRP A 842 0.95 -12.91 -1.84
CA TRP A 842 0.12 -11.88 -1.21
C TRP A 842 -1.18 -12.43 -0.60
N GLY A 843 -1.39 -13.76 -0.57
CA GLY A 843 -2.50 -14.41 0.12
C GLY A 843 -3.26 -15.43 -0.73
N SER A 844 -4.01 -16.31 -0.06
CA SER A 844 -4.89 -17.32 -0.66
C SER A 844 -6.36 -16.91 -0.51
N TRP A 845 -6.71 -15.73 -1.03
CA TRP A 845 -7.96 -15.04 -0.69
C TRP A 845 -9.23 -15.80 -1.10
N GLY A 846 -9.28 -16.30 -2.32
CA GLY A 846 -10.44 -17.03 -2.85
C GLY A 846 -10.66 -18.37 -2.14
N ALA A 847 -11.91 -18.65 -1.79
CA ALA A 847 -12.31 -19.94 -1.25
C ALA A 847 -12.17 -21.09 -2.29
N LEU A 848 -12.27 -20.78 -3.58
CA LEU A 848 -11.77 -21.60 -4.69
C LEU A 848 -10.57 -20.93 -5.36
N ARG A 849 -9.63 -21.73 -5.86
CA ARG A 849 -8.47 -21.25 -6.64
C ARG A 849 -8.78 -20.97 -8.11
N HIS A 850 -9.80 -21.66 -8.64
CA HIS A 850 -10.34 -21.54 -10.00
C HIS A 850 -11.71 -22.25 -10.08
N LEU A 851 -12.50 -22.03 -11.14
CA LEU A 851 -13.85 -22.59 -11.27
C LEU A 851 -13.94 -24.13 -11.19
N ASP A 852 -12.88 -24.85 -11.55
CA ASP A 852 -12.82 -26.32 -11.49
C ASP A 852 -12.31 -26.87 -10.13
N ASP A 853 -11.99 -26.00 -9.17
CA ASP A 853 -11.43 -26.41 -7.87
C ASP A 853 -12.48 -27.12 -6.98
N VAL A 854 -12.00 -28.04 -6.15
CA VAL A 854 -12.77 -28.80 -5.16
C VAL A 854 -11.88 -28.94 -3.94
N ASN A 855 -12.23 -28.27 -2.84
CA ASN A 855 -11.40 -28.24 -1.64
C ASN A 855 -12.25 -28.12 -0.35
N PRO A 856 -11.74 -28.59 0.80
CA PRO A 856 -12.53 -28.66 2.03
C PRO A 856 -12.91 -27.30 2.65
N ARG A 857 -12.21 -26.22 2.29
CA ARG A 857 -12.53 -24.85 2.73
C ARG A 857 -13.79 -24.34 2.03
N TRP A 858 -13.94 -24.61 0.72
CA TRP A 858 -15.17 -24.36 -0.02
C TRP A 858 -16.31 -25.25 0.48
N ASP A 859 -16.05 -26.55 0.68
CA ASP A 859 -17.07 -27.49 1.15
C ASP A 859 -17.64 -27.08 2.53
N ALA A 860 -16.79 -26.55 3.43
CA ALA A 860 -17.22 -26.04 4.74
C ALA A 860 -18.11 -24.80 4.65
N LEU A 861 -17.88 -23.90 3.68
CA LEU A 861 -18.74 -22.74 3.44
C LEU A 861 -20.10 -23.15 2.85
N VAL A 862 -20.11 -24.08 1.88
CA VAL A 862 -21.33 -24.59 1.25
C VAL A 862 -22.18 -25.43 2.23
N ALA A 863 -21.53 -26.15 3.15
CA ALA A 863 -22.21 -26.89 4.22
C ALA A 863 -22.66 -26.01 5.40
N GLY A 864 -22.44 -24.69 5.34
CA GLY A 864 -22.85 -23.73 6.36
C GLY A 864 -24.29 -23.20 6.24
N GLN A 865 -25.05 -23.61 5.20
CA GLN A 865 -26.48 -23.31 5.01
C GLN A 865 -27.41 -24.35 5.67
#